data_AF-A0A6A6S386-F1
#
_entry.id   AF-A0A6A6S386-F1
#
_cell.length_a   1.000
_cell.length_b   1.000
_cell.length_c   1.000
_cell.angle_alpha   90.00
_cell.angle_beta   90.00
_cell.angle_gamma   90.00
#
_symmetry.space_group_name_H-M   'P 1'
#
loop_
_entity.id
_entity.type
_entity.pdbx_description
1 polymer ?
#
loop_
_entity_poly.entity_id
_entity_poly.type
_entity_poly.pdbx_seq_one_letter_code
_entity_poly.pdbx_strand_id
1 'polypeptide(L)'
;MKFCTSAAVALAFAGSALGEVKSKRYCDAATSICYAGLTTGNTLIGIALPDVKVAPFDTILQITSPTSNGWVGFSWGGTMPYVPLTVGWQVKAANTTIYSSRMAFGLSLPQPYDAAEYTYLKGTGFNSSHWILNVRCRGCSQWQDTEGKTVGLDPQLAATTFAHALSLRAPSQPASNKSTFNVHTSFSRWDVDLSQGKNADFDKLVAANIIVDQPPPVSSTPISSPTPTSSPSTSIPPSGTPAPIQTGIPASCAGVTNFHSPVLTSNGWKAVKVAGNLIQPRGLVLDSSGNLLVVQNGLGVTAHTIDSNGCFNSTKTIITQRNLNHGIFLSQDGKTLYASSATQVHVWDYDAATQTAGKTSRIVINGMDNKGHVTRTITIPPKHPNLLIVSHGSNDNFDYEAGNIKAGRSCVKAFDLTKTPTGGYNYASEGYQLGYGLRNGVGLAFDADGMLWEVENASDEIRRIVGGTVSDIHFDNPADELNYIGDPSIENTKWYGYPTCYTVWKPELITDHAFAIGDQFVLTPNETFADATCNTQSVPSKLAFQAHSAPLDAVFNKNFTSLLVTFHGSWNRANSTGYKVVEVPFTKATEGYRPRSAIAQSNTTGYSDVLWNPDVEHCSTTQCFRPVSIAKDRFERMYITSDSGAEGEILILGRA
;
A
#
# COMPACT_ATOMS: atom_id res chain seq x y z
N MET A 1 3.69 -26.45 54.23
CA MET A 1 4.72 -27.51 54.22
C MET A 1 4.11 -28.81 53.72
N LYS A 2 4.43 -29.20 52.48
CA LYS A 2 4.82 -30.55 52.03
C LYS A 2 4.92 -30.49 50.52
N PHE A 3 6.17 -30.50 50.05
CA PHE A 3 6.57 -30.50 48.65
C PHE A 3 6.23 -31.86 48.03
N CYS A 4 5.50 -31.85 46.91
CA CYS A 4 5.55 -32.90 45.91
C CYS A 4 5.81 -32.24 44.56
N THR A 5 6.91 -32.64 43.96
CA THR A 5 7.53 -32.19 42.72
C THR A 5 6.60 -32.39 41.51
N SER A 6 6.13 -31.29 40.92
CA SER A 6 5.56 -31.29 39.57
C SER A 6 6.68 -31.01 38.58
N ALA A 7 6.87 -31.95 37.66
CA ALA A 7 7.86 -31.88 36.59
C ALA A 7 7.68 -30.59 35.78
N ALA A 8 8.77 -29.82 35.69
CA ALA A 8 8.91 -28.78 34.68
C ALA A 8 8.88 -29.47 33.31
N VAL A 9 7.75 -29.38 32.61
CA VAL A 9 7.71 -29.59 31.17
C VAL A 9 8.46 -28.39 30.58
N ALA A 10 9.74 -28.61 30.29
CA ALA A 10 10.46 -27.76 29.36
C ALA A 10 9.67 -27.82 28.04
N LEU A 11 8.93 -26.76 27.72
CA LEU A 11 8.58 -26.50 26.33
C LEU A 11 9.92 -26.36 25.62
N ALA A 12 10.28 -27.42 24.89
CA ALA A 12 11.33 -27.34 23.90
C ALA A 12 11.02 -26.11 23.05
N PHE A 13 11.94 -25.14 23.08
CA PHE A 13 12.05 -24.18 22.01
C PHE A 13 12.05 -25.01 20.73
N ALA A 14 10.98 -24.88 19.93
CA ALA A 14 11.05 -25.24 18.53
C ALA A 14 12.10 -24.30 17.93
N GLY A 15 13.37 -24.71 18.01
CA GLY A 15 14.38 -24.20 17.12
C GLY A 15 13.78 -24.32 15.74
N SER A 16 13.73 -23.20 15.03
CA SER A 16 13.37 -23.12 13.63
C SER A 16 14.07 -24.26 12.91
N ALA A 17 13.33 -25.33 12.59
CA ALA A 17 13.81 -26.35 11.68
C ALA A 17 14.12 -25.59 10.39
N LEU A 18 15.41 -25.49 10.05
CA LEU A 18 15.85 -24.97 8.76
C LEU A 18 15.06 -25.74 7.70
N GLY A 19 14.14 -25.06 7.03
CA GLY A 19 13.35 -25.68 5.97
C GLY A 19 14.31 -26.26 4.93
N GLU A 20 14.09 -27.52 4.55
CA GLU A 20 14.89 -28.15 3.49
C GLU A 20 14.78 -27.32 2.20
N VAL A 21 15.92 -26.90 1.65
CA VAL A 21 16.00 -26.19 0.37
C VAL A 21 15.52 -27.15 -0.73
N LYS A 22 14.37 -26.85 -1.34
CA LYS A 22 13.70 -27.79 -2.29
C LYS A 22 14.15 -27.65 -3.74
N SER A 23 15.05 -26.72 -4.04
CA SER A 23 15.53 -26.50 -5.40
C SER A 23 16.33 -27.69 -5.92
N LYS A 24 16.27 -27.91 -7.24
CA LYS A 24 17.07 -28.92 -7.93
C LYS A 24 17.72 -28.33 -9.18
N ARG A 25 18.96 -28.73 -9.43
CA ARG A 25 19.62 -28.45 -10.71
C ARG A 25 18.94 -29.21 -11.85
N TYR A 26 18.58 -28.52 -12.93
CA TYR A 26 18.22 -29.14 -14.20
C TYR A 26 18.86 -28.37 -15.35
N CYS A 27 19.15 -29.05 -16.46
CA CYS A 27 19.75 -28.44 -17.63
C CYS A 27 18.82 -28.58 -18.83
N ASP A 28 18.51 -27.46 -19.48
CA ASP A 28 17.69 -27.43 -20.67
C ASP A 28 18.53 -27.89 -21.88
N ALA A 29 18.11 -28.99 -22.52
CA ALA A 29 18.88 -29.62 -23.58
C ALA A 29 19.00 -28.74 -24.84
N ALA A 30 18.02 -27.88 -25.11
CA ALA A 30 18.00 -27.03 -26.31
C ALA A 30 18.95 -25.84 -26.19
N THR A 31 19.08 -25.29 -24.98
CA THR A 31 19.88 -24.09 -24.69
C THR A 31 21.23 -24.40 -24.04
N SER A 32 21.40 -25.62 -23.50
CA SER A 32 22.54 -26.02 -22.66
C SER A 32 22.70 -25.21 -21.37
N ILE A 33 21.68 -24.44 -20.97
CA ILE A 33 21.68 -23.66 -19.73
C ILE A 33 21.16 -24.53 -18.59
N CYS A 34 21.87 -24.53 -17.46
CA CYS A 34 21.43 -25.18 -16.24
C CYS A 34 20.86 -24.18 -15.24
N TYR A 35 19.76 -24.55 -14.59
CA TYR A 35 19.01 -23.70 -13.66
C TYR A 35 18.94 -24.37 -12.29
N ALA A 36 18.90 -23.55 -11.23
CA ALA A 36 18.32 -23.93 -9.96
C ALA A 36 16.79 -23.82 -10.10
N GLY A 37 16.11 -24.97 -10.11
CA GLY A 37 14.68 -25.08 -10.40
C GLY A 37 13.83 -25.41 -9.20
N LEU A 38 12.66 -24.80 -9.11
CA LEU A 38 11.60 -25.18 -8.18
C LEU A 38 10.24 -25.21 -8.89
N THR A 39 9.51 -26.30 -8.71
CA THR A 39 8.11 -26.40 -9.14
C THR A 39 7.19 -26.13 -7.95
N THR A 40 6.34 -25.11 -8.08
CA THR A 40 5.26 -24.84 -7.12
C THR A 40 3.91 -24.94 -7.82
N GLY A 41 3.09 -25.89 -7.38
CA GLY A 41 1.89 -26.27 -8.12
C GLY A 41 2.25 -26.74 -9.53
N ASN A 42 1.68 -26.09 -10.55
CA ASN A 42 1.98 -26.38 -11.96
C ASN A 42 2.95 -25.37 -12.61
N THR A 43 3.57 -24.50 -11.81
CA THR A 43 4.51 -23.48 -12.29
C THR A 43 5.94 -23.87 -11.92
N LEU A 44 6.83 -23.94 -12.91
CA LEU A 44 8.27 -24.12 -12.71
C LEU A 44 8.98 -22.77 -12.83
N ILE A 45 9.84 -22.47 -11.86
CA ILE A 45 10.71 -21.30 -11.86
C ILE A 45 12.15 -21.79 -11.84
N GLY A 46 12.94 -21.36 -12.82
CA GLY A 46 14.36 -21.68 -12.97
C GLY A 46 15.21 -20.43 -12.92
N ILE A 47 16.27 -20.45 -12.13
CA ILE A 47 17.23 -19.35 -12.01
C ILE A 47 18.60 -19.84 -12.45
N ALA A 48 19.22 -19.15 -13.41
CA ALA A 48 20.60 -19.40 -13.82
C ALA A 48 21.44 -18.13 -13.69
N LEU A 49 22.73 -18.32 -13.39
CA LEU A 49 23.67 -17.24 -13.11
C LEU A 49 25.10 -17.66 -13.50
N PRO A 50 26.02 -16.71 -13.71
CA PRO A 50 27.43 -17.03 -13.91
C PRO A 50 28.05 -17.58 -12.63
N ASP A 51 29.17 -18.28 -12.78
CA ASP A 51 29.98 -18.71 -11.63
C ASP A 51 30.77 -17.53 -11.04
N VAL A 52 30.06 -16.71 -10.27
CA VAL A 52 30.59 -15.52 -9.59
C VAL A 52 30.34 -15.58 -8.09
N LYS A 53 31.03 -14.71 -7.36
CA LYS A 53 30.97 -14.65 -5.90
C LYS A 53 30.13 -13.50 -5.36
N VAL A 54 29.88 -12.46 -6.14
CA VAL A 54 29.29 -11.20 -5.66
C VAL A 54 28.54 -10.50 -6.79
N ALA A 55 27.42 -9.85 -6.48
CA ALA A 55 26.66 -8.98 -7.38
C ALA A 55 27.39 -7.63 -7.65
N PRO A 56 27.20 -6.98 -8.82
CA PRO A 56 26.20 -7.29 -9.85
C PRO A 56 26.69 -8.33 -10.87
N PHE A 57 25.74 -9.10 -11.39
CA PHE A 57 25.90 -10.02 -12.51
C PHE A 57 24.58 -10.18 -13.27
N ASP A 58 24.65 -10.59 -14.55
CA ASP A 58 23.47 -10.93 -15.33
C ASP A 58 22.87 -12.25 -14.81
N THR A 59 21.55 -12.35 -14.75
CA THR A 59 20.82 -13.57 -14.39
C THR A 59 19.98 -14.04 -15.56
N ILE A 60 19.56 -15.30 -15.55
CA ILE A 60 18.52 -15.82 -16.44
C ILE A 60 17.37 -16.31 -15.58
N LEU A 61 16.16 -15.88 -15.91
CA LEU A 61 14.92 -16.36 -15.33
C LEU A 61 14.14 -17.16 -16.37
N GLN A 62 13.81 -18.39 -16.01
CA GLN A 62 12.84 -19.21 -16.72
C GLN A 62 11.56 -19.32 -15.88
N ILE A 63 10.42 -18.93 -16.45
CA ILE A 63 9.09 -19.20 -15.88
C ILE A 63 8.35 -20.09 -16.87
N THR A 64 7.99 -21.30 -16.44
CA THR A 64 7.08 -22.18 -17.17
C THR A 64 5.77 -22.28 -16.41
N SER A 65 4.67 -21.85 -17.02
CA SER A 65 3.36 -21.73 -16.34
C SER A 65 2.23 -22.25 -17.22
N PRO A 66 1.15 -22.81 -16.64
CA PRO A 66 -0.05 -23.17 -17.40
C PRO A 66 -0.65 -21.98 -18.13
N THR A 67 -1.29 -22.24 -19.28
CA THR A 67 -2.03 -21.22 -20.05
C THR A 67 -3.25 -20.66 -19.31
N SER A 68 -3.69 -21.30 -18.22
CA SER A 68 -4.77 -20.82 -17.37
C SER A 68 -4.37 -19.64 -16.48
N ASN A 69 -3.06 -19.44 -16.25
CA ASN A 69 -2.57 -18.30 -15.48
C ASN A 69 -2.46 -17.09 -16.42
N GLY A 70 -3.14 -16.00 -16.05
CA GLY A 70 -3.11 -14.74 -16.76
C GLY A 70 -1.74 -14.05 -16.68
N TRP A 71 -1.04 -14.18 -15.55
CA TRP A 71 0.35 -13.75 -15.39
C TRP A 71 1.03 -14.48 -14.22
N VAL A 72 2.37 -14.54 -14.25
CA VAL A 72 3.22 -14.96 -13.12
C VAL A 72 4.28 -13.91 -12.86
N GLY A 73 4.43 -13.52 -11.60
CA GLY A 73 5.44 -12.59 -11.11
C GLY A 73 6.51 -13.33 -10.29
N PHE A 74 7.75 -12.89 -10.41
CA PHE A 74 8.91 -13.36 -9.66
C PHE A 74 9.57 -12.18 -8.96
N SER A 75 9.91 -12.36 -7.67
CA SER A 75 10.60 -11.37 -6.86
C SER A 75 12.04 -11.80 -6.62
N TRP A 76 12.99 -10.99 -7.08
CA TRP A 76 14.43 -11.25 -6.95
C TRP A 76 14.94 -11.17 -5.50
N GLY A 77 14.19 -10.58 -4.59
CA GLY A 77 14.56 -10.40 -3.18
C GLY A 77 13.61 -11.07 -2.19
N GLY A 78 12.66 -11.87 -2.69
CA GLY A 78 11.73 -12.63 -1.86
C GLY A 78 10.60 -11.83 -1.21
N THR A 79 10.46 -10.54 -1.52
CA THR A 79 9.37 -9.64 -1.09
C THR A 79 8.88 -8.78 -2.25
N MET A 80 7.69 -8.19 -2.14
CA MET A 80 7.13 -7.34 -3.20
C MET A 80 7.70 -5.90 -3.19
N PRO A 81 7.70 -5.17 -2.05
CA PRO A 81 8.21 -3.80 -2.01
C PRO A 81 9.74 -3.74 -2.08
N TYR A 82 10.27 -2.70 -2.73
CA TYR A 82 11.70 -2.35 -2.81
C TYR A 82 12.60 -3.44 -3.38
N VAL A 83 12.03 -4.26 -4.26
CA VAL A 83 12.70 -5.39 -4.89
C VAL A 83 12.35 -5.40 -6.38
N PRO A 84 13.32 -5.66 -7.29
CA PRO A 84 13.03 -5.89 -8.69
C PRO A 84 12.09 -7.08 -8.85
N LEU A 85 11.06 -6.89 -9.67
CA LEU A 85 10.08 -7.91 -10.01
C LEU A 85 10.15 -8.17 -11.51
N THR A 86 10.13 -9.45 -11.89
CA THR A 86 9.91 -9.87 -13.27
C THR A 86 8.52 -10.46 -13.38
N VAL A 87 7.64 -9.85 -14.17
CA VAL A 87 6.31 -10.38 -14.43
C VAL A 87 6.24 -10.88 -15.87
N GLY A 88 5.62 -12.03 -16.10
CA GLY A 88 5.50 -12.65 -17.41
C GLY A 88 4.08 -13.12 -17.71
N TRP A 89 3.71 -13.10 -19.00
CA TRP A 89 2.44 -13.65 -19.49
C TRP A 89 2.47 -13.93 -21.00
N GLN A 90 1.41 -14.58 -21.50
CA GLN A 90 1.24 -14.89 -22.93
C GLN A 90 0.73 -13.68 -23.72
N VAL A 91 1.28 -13.49 -24.91
CA VAL A 91 0.78 -12.55 -25.93
C VAL A 91 0.33 -13.35 -27.14
N LYS A 92 -0.92 -13.82 -27.11
CA LYS A 92 -1.48 -14.70 -28.15
C LYS A 92 -1.39 -14.10 -29.56
N ALA A 93 -1.68 -12.82 -29.70
CA ALA A 93 -1.64 -12.12 -30.99
C ALA A 93 -0.24 -12.10 -31.64
N ALA A 94 0.82 -12.11 -30.82
CA ALA A 94 2.21 -12.13 -31.28
C ALA A 94 2.85 -13.53 -31.20
N ASN A 95 2.06 -14.56 -30.86
CA ASN A 95 2.51 -15.94 -30.68
C ASN A 95 3.77 -16.08 -29.79
N THR A 96 3.84 -15.29 -28.71
CA THR A 96 5.03 -15.23 -27.83
C THR A 96 4.62 -15.02 -26.37
N THR A 97 5.61 -14.93 -25.47
CA THR A 97 5.45 -14.46 -24.10
C THR A 97 6.17 -13.14 -23.90
N ILE A 98 5.68 -12.34 -22.96
CA ILE A 98 6.24 -11.02 -22.66
C ILE A 98 6.78 -10.95 -21.25
N TYR A 99 7.87 -10.20 -21.06
CA TYR A 99 8.34 -9.80 -19.73
C TYR A 99 7.88 -8.38 -19.41
N SER A 100 7.81 -8.08 -18.12
CA SER A 100 7.45 -6.78 -17.57
C SER A 100 8.34 -6.53 -16.36
N SER A 101 9.25 -5.56 -16.51
CA SER A 101 10.19 -5.14 -15.46
C SER A 101 9.48 -4.20 -14.50
N ARG A 102 9.40 -4.57 -13.21
CA ARG A 102 8.62 -3.83 -12.22
C ARG A 102 9.32 -3.65 -10.89
N MET A 103 8.89 -2.65 -10.13
CA MET A 103 9.21 -2.46 -8.73
C MET A 103 8.02 -1.81 -8.02
N ALA A 104 7.69 -2.29 -6.83
CA ALA A 104 6.70 -1.66 -5.97
C ALA A 104 7.38 -0.93 -4.80
N PHE A 105 6.75 0.11 -4.29
CA PHE A 105 7.22 0.88 -3.12
C PHE A 105 6.24 0.75 -1.93
N GLY A 106 5.36 -0.25 -2.02
CA GLY A 106 4.33 -0.63 -1.05
C GLY A 106 3.48 -1.78 -1.59
N LEU A 107 2.38 -2.10 -0.92
CA LEU A 107 1.40 -3.10 -1.37
C LEU A 107 0.44 -2.50 -2.41
N SER A 108 1.00 -1.96 -3.49
CA SER A 108 0.29 -1.31 -4.60
C SER A 108 0.74 -1.87 -5.95
N LEU A 109 0.05 -1.56 -7.05
CA LEU A 109 0.45 -2.03 -8.38
C LEU A 109 1.93 -1.70 -8.66
N PRO A 110 2.80 -2.68 -8.93
CA PRO A 110 4.20 -2.40 -9.24
C PRO A 110 4.36 -1.49 -10.47
N GLN A 111 5.21 -0.47 -10.35
CA GLN A 111 5.51 0.48 -11.41
C GLN A 111 6.61 -0.05 -12.33
N PRO A 112 6.71 0.42 -13.59
CA PRO A 112 7.84 0.11 -14.46
C PRO A 112 9.20 0.35 -13.78
N TYR A 113 10.12 -0.59 -13.92
CA TYR A 113 11.46 -0.52 -13.34
C TYR A 113 12.52 -0.49 -14.43
N ASP A 114 13.05 0.71 -14.69
CA ASP A 114 13.96 0.95 -15.81
C ASP A 114 15.43 0.61 -15.52
N ALA A 115 15.78 0.29 -14.27
CA ALA A 115 17.15 -0.08 -13.92
C ALA A 115 17.50 -1.55 -14.26
N ALA A 116 16.53 -2.32 -14.76
CA ALA A 116 16.72 -3.69 -15.23
C ALA A 116 16.41 -3.82 -16.73
N GLU A 117 17.31 -4.48 -17.46
CA GLU A 117 17.22 -4.74 -18.89
C GLU A 117 17.03 -6.24 -19.15
N TYR A 118 16.09 -6.59 -20.02
CA TYR A 118 15.78 -7.98 -20.33
C TYR A 118 16.03 -8.30 -21.80
N THR A 119 16.49 -9.51 -22.08
CA THR A 119 16.63 -10.05 -23.45
C THR A 119 16.06 -11.45 -23.49
N TYR A 120 15.26 -11.73 -24.53
CA TYR A 120 14.69 -13.05 -24.75
C TYR A 120 15.74 -14.07 -25.17
N LEU A 121 15.61 -15.25 -24.57
CA LEU A 121 16.41 -16.42 -24.91
C LEU A 121 15.53 -17.50 -25.55
N LYS A 122 16.17 -18.38 -26.32
CA LYS A 122 15.57 -19.60 -26.88
C LYS A 122 14.76 -20.36 -25.81
N GLY A 123 13.63 -20.94 -26.23
CA GLY A 123 12.65 -21.57 -25.34
C GLY A 123 11.52 -20.64 -24.90
N THR A 124 11.63 -19.33 -25.10
CA THR A 124 10.51 -18.38 -24.93
C THR A 124 9.39 -18.67 -25.93
N GLY A 125 8.15 -18.74 -25.47
CA GLY A 125 6.97 -18.97 -26.31
C GLY A 125 5.85 -19.68 -25.55
N PHE A 126 4.88 -20.26 -26.26
CA PHE A 126 3.84 -21.07 -25.62
C PHE A 126 3.34 -22.19 -26.53
N ASN A 127 2.69 -23.18 -25.92
CA ASN A 127 1.94 -24.25 -26.58
C ASN A 127 0.51 -24.29 -26.01
N SER A 128 -0.24 -25.37 -26.32
CA SER A 128 -1.63 -25.52 -25.89
C SER A 128 -1.84 -25.63 -24.37
N SER A 129 -0.81 -25.96 -23.60
CA SER A 129 -0.90 -26.25 -22.17
C SER A 129 -0.09 -25.29 -21.30
N HIS A 130 1.06 -24.82 -21.79
CA HIS A 130 2.01 -24.00 -21.02
C HIS A 130 2.57 -22.87 -21.86
N TRP A 131 3.00 -21.82 -21.17
CA TRP A 131 3.90 -20.81 -21.68
C TRP A 131 5.21 -20.80 -20.93
N ILE A 132 6.26 -20.36 -21.63
CA ILE A 132 7.60 -20.23 -21.12
C ILE A 132 8.07 -18.80 -21.38
N LEU A 133 8.50 -18.12 -20.34
CA LEU A 133 9.29 -16.90 -20.43
C LEU A 133 10.73 -17.26 -20.07
N ASN A 134 11.67 -17.17 -21.01
CA ASN A 134 13.08 -17.41 -20.75
C ASN A 134 13.89 -16.16 -21.10
N VAL A 135 14.33 -15.42 -20.09
CA VAL A 135 14.91 -14.09 -20.27
C VAL A 135 16.19 -13.91 -19.46
N ARG A 136 17.21 -13.33 -20.09
CA ARG A 136 18.35 -12.77 -19.37
C ARG A 136 17.95 -11.43 -18.77
N CYS A 137 18.07 -11.26 -17.46
CA CYS A 137 17.97 -9.97 -16.79
C CYS A 137 19.34 -9.42 -16.39
N ARG A 138 19.66 -8.21 -16.87
CA ARG A 138 20.75 -7.37 -16.37
C ARG A 138 20.17 -6.35 -15.39
N GLY A 139 20.77 -6.22 -14.21
CA GLY A 139 20.29 -5.31 -13.15
C GLY A 139 19.26 -5.92 -12.18
N CYS A 140 18.95 -7.22 -12.29
CA CYS A 140 18.10 -7.91 -11.33
C CYS A 140 18.85 -8.49 -10.11
N SER A 141 20.18 -8.60 -10.17
CA SER A 141 21.00 -9.16 -9.09
C SER A 141 21.38 -8.13 -8.02
N GLN A 142 21.12 -6.83 -8.26
CA GLN A 142 21.48 -5.74 -7.35
C GLN A 142 20.50 -4.57 -7.51
N TRP A 143 20.07 -3.98 -6.40
CA TRP A 143 19.10 -2.87 -6.37
C TRP A 143 19.30 -2.02 -5.10
N GLN A 144 18.46 -0.99 -4.94
CA GLN A 144 18.40 -0.16 -3.73
C GLN A 144 17.27 -0.64 -2.82
N ASP A 145 17.56 -0.83 -1.54
CA ASP A 145 16.57 -1.18 -0.53
C ASP A 145 15.71 0.03 -0.11
N THR A 146 14.90 -0.15 0.94
CA THR A 146 13.99 0.86 1.49
C THR A 146 14.67 2.16 1.93
N GLU A 147 15.97 2.12 2.21
CA GLU A 147 16.76 3.27 2.65
C GLU A 147 17.71 3.78 1.56
N GLY A 148 17.58 3.25 0.34
CA GLY A 148 18.45 3.61 -0.78
C GLY A 148 19.82 2.92 -0.74
N LYS A 149 20.04 1.97 0.18
CA LYS A 149 21.30 1.23 0.28
C LYS A 149 21.34 0.15 -0.79
N THR A 150 22.49 0.00 -1.44
CA THR A 150 22.71 -1.06 -2.41
C THR A 150 22.70 -2.43 -1.72
N VAL A 151 21.79 -3.29 -2.18
CA VAL A 151 21.66 -4.70 -1.80
C VAL A 151 21.67 -5.56 -3.05
N GLY A 152 22.01 -6.84 -2.92
CA GLY A 152 22.02 -7.74 -4.05
C GLY A 152 22.04 -9.20 -3.63
N LEU A 153 21.92 -10.06 -4.62
CA LEU A 153 22.01 -11.51 -4.44
C LEU A 153 23.41 -11.90 -3.98
N ASP A 154 23.46 -12.79 -3.01
CA ASP A 154 24.69 -13.47 -2.62
C ASP A 154 24.67 -14.92 -3.16
N PRO A 155 25.40 -15.20 -4.25
CA PRO A 155 25.43 -16.52 -4.88
C PRO A 155 26.25 -17.55 -4.09
N GLN A 156 26.75 -17.20 -2.90
CA GLN A 156 27.48 -18.09 -2.00
C GLN A 156 26.61 -18.57 -0.82
N LEU A 157 25.43 -17.99 -0.61
CA LEU A 157 24.52 -18.47 0.44
C LEU A 157 24.05 -19.89 0.15
N ALA A 158 23.98 -20.71 1.20
CA ALA A 158 23.42 -22.06 1.13
C ALA A 158 21.92 -22.05 0.73
N ALA A 159 21.23 -20.94 1.05
CA ALA A 159 19.82 -20.73 0.75
C ALA A 159 19.57 -19.23 0.51
N THR A 160 18.96 -18.90 -0.63
CA THR A 160 18.46 -17.56 -0.95
C THR A 160 16.94 -17.61 -1.07
N THR A 161 16.24 -16.77 -0.31
CA THR A 161 14.77 -16.69 -0.37
C THR A 161 14.31 -15.87 -1.56
N PHE A 162 13.48 -16.46 -2.40
CA PHE A 162 12.74 -15.77 -3.45
C PHE A 162 11.23 -15.89 -3.20
N ALA A 163 10.46 -15.19 -4.01
CA ALA A 163 9.02 -15.29 -3.99
C ALA A 163 8.47 -15.27 -5.40
N HIS A 164 7.30 -15.87 -5.56
CA HIS A 164 6.53 -15.74 -6.78
C HIS A 164 5.05 -15.54 -6.45
N ALA A 165 4.34 -15.02 -7.44
CA ALA A 165 2.91 -14.81 -7.37
C ALA A 165 2.29 -15.08 -8.74
N LEU A 166 1.02 -15.47 -8.76
CA LEU A 166 0.29 -15.70 -10.00
C LEU A 166 -1.13 -15.19 -9.90
N SER A 167 -1.73 -14.83 -11.04
CA SER A 167 -3.15 -14.54 -11.13
C SER A 167 -3.77 -15.30 -12.29
N LEU A 168 -5.03 -15.71 -12.11
CA LEU A 168 -5.85 -16.24 -13.20
C LEU A 168 -6.36 -15.13 -14.13
N ARG A 169 -6.35 -13.87 -13.69
CA ARG A 169 -6.79 -12.72 -14.49
C ARG A 169 -5.65 -12.23 -15.37
N ALA A 170 -5.91 -12.11 -16.66
CA ALA A 170 -4.95 -11.54 -17.60
C ALA A 170 -4.70 -10.04 -17.30
N PRO A 171 -3.52 -9.51 -17.69
CA PRO A 171 -3.29 -8.06 -17.71
C PRO A 171 -4.32 -7.34 -18.60
N SER A 172 -4.59 -6.06 -18.31
CA SER A 172 -5.58 -5.25 -19.02
C SER A 172 -5.27 -5.08 -20.51
N GLN A 173 -3.99 -4.99 -20.87
CA GLN A 173 -3.48 -4.86 -22.23
C GLN A 173 -2.37 -5.89 -22.45
N PRO A 174 -2.70 -7.17 -22.75
CA PRO A 174 -1.69 -8.24 -22.82
C PRO A 174 -0.53 -7.98 -23.78
N ALA A 175 -0.71 -7.17 -24.82
CA ALA A 175 0.35 -6.82 -25.77
C ALA A 175 1.36 -5.77 -25.24
N SER A 176 1.12 -5.16 -24.08
CA SER A 176 1.95 -4.09 -23.52
C SER A 176 2.67 -4.56 -22.27
N ASN A 177 4.01 -4.54 -22.24
CA ASN A 177 4.77 -4.84 -21.02
C ASN A 177 4.55 -3.81 -19.90
N LYS A 178 4.00 -2.64 -20.22
CA LYS A 178 3.57 -1.61 -19.26
C LYS A 178 2.13 -1.82 -18.77
N SER A 179 1.43 -2.83 -19.26
CA SER A 179 0.05 -3.15 -18.86
C SER A 179 -0.12 -3.16 -17.35
N THR A 180 -1.29 -2.69 -16.92
CA THR A 180 -1.77 -2.86 -15.56
C THR A 180 -2.29 -4.27 -15.37
N PHE A 181 -2.29 -4.76 -14.14
CA PHE A 181 -2.76 -6.11 -13.82
C PHE A 181 -3.33 -6.13 -12.40
N ASN A 182 -4.24 -7.08 -12.17
CA ASN A 182 -4.86 -7.27 -10.85
C ASN A 182 -3.90 -7.94 -9.88
N VAL A 183 -4.22 -7.89 -8.58
CA VAL A 183 -3.52 -8.63 -7.54
C VAL A 183 -3.47 -10.13 -7.85
N HIS A 184 -2.44 -10.81 -7.35
CA HIS A 184 -2.30 -12.26 -7.48
C HIS A 184 -3.42 -13.01 -6.73
N THR A 185 -3.83 -14.15 -7.28
CA THR A 185 -4.73 -15.10 -6.61
C THR A 185 -3.97 -16.09 -5.73
N SER A 186 -2.66 -16.21 -5.89
CA SER A 186 -1.79 -17.05 -5.06
C SER A 186 -0.36 -16.51 -5.08
N PHE A 187 0.35 -16.69 -3.97
CA PHE A 187 1.76 -16.35 -3.85
C PHE A 187 2.45 -17.29 -2.87
N SER A 188 3.76 -17.40 -2.97
CA SER A 188 4.57 -18.21 -2.07
C SER A 188 6.02 -17.73 -2.03
N ARG A 189 6.67 -17.96 -0.90
CA ARG A 189 8.10 -17.72 -0.67
C ARG A 189 8.81 -19.05 -0.52
N TRP A 190 10.03 -19.14 -1.01
CA TRP A 190 10.79 -20.37 -0.99
C TRP A 190 12.29 -20.09 -1.06
N ASP A 191 13.08 -21.03 -0.55
CA ASP A 191 14.53 -20.95 -0.54
C ASP A 191 15.14 -21.75 -1.69
N VAL A 192 16.18 -21.20 -2.30
CA VAL A 192 16.96 -21.83 -3.38
C VAL A 192 18.44 -21.84 -3.06
N ASP A 193 19.07 -22.97 -3.34
CA ASP A 193 20.52 -23.07 -3.43
C ASP A 193 20.96 -22.59 -4.82
N LEU A 194 21.46 -21.35 -4.90
CA LEU A 194 21.89 -20.75 -6.16
C LEU A 194 23.12 -21.46 -6.76
N SER A 195 23.88 -22.25 -6.00
CA SER A 195 25.00 -23.02 -6.55
C SER A 195 24.52 -23.99 -7.64
N GLN A 196 23.28 -24.47 -7.53
CA GLN A 196 22.65 -25.36 -8.51
C GLN A 196 22.38 -24.68 -9.86
N GLY A 197 22.31 -23.35 -9.91
CA GLY A 197 22.05 -22.57 -11.13
C GLY A 197 23.30 -21.98 -11.78
N LYS A 198 24.50 -22.28 -11.25
CA LYS A 198 25.75 -21.75 -11.80
C LYS A 198 26.11 -22.40 -13.13
N ASN A 199 26.52 -21.58 -14.09
CA ASN A 199 26.99 -22.02 -15.39
C ASN A 199 28.39 -21.48 -15.68
N ALA A 200 29.28 -22.37 -16.11
CA ALA A 200 30.53 -21.99 -16.75
C ALA A 200 30.25 -21.36 -18.12
N ASP A 201 31.11 -20.44 -18.56
CA ASP A 201 30.97 -19.73 -19.84
C ASP A 201 29.60 -19.07 -20.03
N PHE A 202 28.99 -18.57 -18.95
CA PHE A 202 27.63 -18.02 -18.93
C PHE A 202 27.38 -17.00 -20.05
N ASP A 203 28.29 -16.06 -20.28
CA ASP A 203 28.12 -15.04 -21.34
C ASP A 203 28.07 -15.66 -22.74
N LYS A 204 28.85 -16.72 -22.97
CA LYS A 204 28.84 -17.46 -24.24
C LYS A 204 27.53 -18.23 -24.40
N LEU A 205 27.02 -18.83 -23.32
CA LEU A 205 25.71 -19.50 -23.32
C LEU A 205 24.59 -18.50 -23.58
N VAL A 206 24.60 -17.33 -22.94
CA VAL A 206 23.64 -16.25 -23.20
C VAL A 206 23.70 -15.85 -24.67
N ALA A 207 24.88 -15.48 -25.18
CA ALA A 207 25.06 -15.04 -26.56
C ALA A 207 24.57 -16.06 -27.60
N ALA A 208 24.80 -17.36 -27.36
CA ALA A 208 24.34 -18.43 -28.24
C ALA A 208 22.81 -18.64 -28.25
N ASN A 209 22.11 -18.10 -27.24
CA ASN A 209 20.69 -18.32 -27.01
C ASN A 209 19.82 -17.08 -27.18
N ILE A 210 20.39 -15.90 -27.42
CA ILE A 210 19.61 -14.68 -27.71
C ILE A 210 18.70 -14.90 -28.92
N ILE A 211 17.43 -14.52 -28.79
CA ILE A 211 16.51 -14.44 -29.92
C ILE A 211 16.61 -13.02 -30.50
N VAL A 212 17.27 -12.92 -31.65
CA VAL A 212 17.34 -11.69 -32.46
C VAL A 212 15.98 -11.46 -33.13
N ASP A 213 15.49 -10.22 -33.19
CA ASP A 213 14.25 -9.82 -33.88
C ASP A 213 12.89 -10.21 -33.27
N GLN A 214 12.82 -10.63 -31.99
CA GLN A 214 11.54 -10.52 -31.26
C GLN A 214 11.25 -9.03 -31.05
N PRO A 215 10.02 -8.55 -31.29
CA PRO A 215 9.71 -7.12 -31.18
C PRO A 215 10.19 -6.63 -29.82
N PRO A 216 10.89 -5.48 -29.74
CA PRO A 216 11.18 -4.93 -28.43
C PRO A 216 9.83 -4.80 -27.74
N PRO A 217 9.62 -5.39 -26.55
CA PRO A 217 8.42 -5.11 -25.79
C PRO A 217 8.58 -3.66 -25.35
N VAL A 218 8.06 -2.76 -26.19
CA VAL A 218 8.00 -1.30 -26.12
C VAL A 218 8.73 -0.66 -24.92
N SER A 219 10.04 -0.83 -24.84
CA SER A 219 10.92 -0.06 -23.95
C SER A 219 11.71 0.89 -24.82
N SER A 220 11.03 1.92 -25.31
CA SER A 220 11.60 3.22 -25.67
C SER A 220 10.54 4.08 -26.36
N THR A 221 9.71 4.72 -25.56
CA THR A 221 9.64 6.17 -25.69
C THR A 221 10.03 6.71 -24.32
N PRO A 222 11.06 7.57 -24.23
CA PRO A 222 11.03 8.59 -23.18
C PRO A 222 9.65 9.23 -23.29
N ILE A 223 8.97 9.45 -22.17
CA ILE A 223 8.06 10.59 -22.15
C ILE A 223 8.95 11.74 -22.58
N SER A 224 8.76 12.27 -23.79
CA SER A 224 9.33 13.53 -24.16
C SER A 224 8.94 14.45 -23.02
N SER A 225 9.91 14.86 -22.19
CA SER A 225 9.75 16.10 -21.45
C SER A 225 9.27 17.08 -22.52
N PRO A 226 8.12 17.76 -22.35
CA PRO A 226 7.78 18.81 -23.26
C PRO A 226 8.98 19.74 -23.23
N THR A 227 9.74 19.76 -24.33
CA THR A 227 10.72 20.80 -24.55
C THR A 227 9.90 22.07 -24.44
N PRO A 228 10.25 23.02 -23.57
CA PRO A 228 9.47 24.24 -23.46
C PRO A 228 9.54 24.93 -24.82
N THR A 229 8.48 24.80 -25.61
CA THR A 229 8.29 25.62 -26.79
C THR A 229 8.11 27.02 -26.25
N SER A 230 9.17 27.81 -26.31
CA SER A 230 9.19 29.23 -26.04
C SER A 230 8.40 29.95 -27.13
N SER A 231 7.08 29.82 -27.07
CA SER A 231 6.20 30.78 -27.71
C SER A 231 6.17 32.03 -26.82
N PRO A 232 6.35 33.24 -27.37
CA PRO A 232 6.23 34.46 -26.59
C PRO A 232 4.76 34.65 -26.23
N SER A 233 4.37 34.18 -25.05
CA SER A 233 3.10 34.55 -24.44
C SER A 233 3.25 35.98 -23.94
N THR A 234 2.50 36.87 -24.58
CA THR A 234 2.22 38.22 -24.07
C THR A 234 1.87 38.15 -22.59
N SER A 235 2.71 38.80 -21.78
CA SER A 235 2.53 38.94 -20.34
C SER A 235 1.21 39.66 -20.04
N ILE A 236 0.23 38.90 -19.56
CA ILE A 236 -0.90 39.47 -18.83
C ILE A 236 -0.40 39.73 -17.40
N PRO A 237 -0.64 40.92 -16.82
CA PRO A 237 -0.20 41.21 -15.45
C PRO A 237 -0.78 40.20 -14.45
N PRO A 238 -0.04 39.76 -13.43
CA PRO A 238 -0.59 38.92 -12.37
C PRO A 238 -1.56 39.77 -11.55
N SER A 239 -2.85 39.57 -11.78
CA SER A 239 -3.90 40.11 -10.93
C SER A 239 -4.71 38.95 -10.38
N GLY A 240 -4.38 38.55 -9.15
CA GLY A 240 -5.17 37.58 -8.39
C GLY A 240 -4.29 36.71 -7.51
N THR A 241 -4.60 36.68 -6.22
CA THR A 241 -4.01 35.79 -5.21
C THR A 241 -4.03 34.33 -5.69
N PRO A 242 -2.95 33.53 -5.54
CA PRO A 242 -2.87 32.13 -5.99
C PRO A 242 -3.72 31.14 -5.17
N ALA A 243 -4.81 31.63 -4.56
CA ALA A 243 -5.74 30.83 -3.80
C ALA A 243 -7.12 30.88 -4.48
N PRO A 244 -7.93 29.81 -4.37
CA PRO A 244 -9.27 29.83 -4.90
C PRO A 244 -10.07 30.99 -4.31
N ILE A 245 -10.88 31.64 -5.14
CA ILE A 245 -11.84 32.67 -4.70
C ILE A 245 -13.27 32.22 -4.96
N GLN A 246 -13.47 31.26 -5.86
CA GLN A 246 -14.75 30.62 -6.09
C GLN A 246 -14.94 29.51 -5.06
N THR A 247 -16.16 29.42 -4.53
CA THR A 247 -16.52 28.47 -3.48
C THR A 247 -17.12 27.17 -4.01
N GLY A 248 -17.61 27.18 -5.26
CA GLY A 248 -18.24 26.03 -5.91
C GLY A 248 -17.22 25.09 -6.55
N ILE A 249 -17.72 23.93 -6.97
CA ILE A 249 -16.97 22.96 -7.77
C ILE A 249 -17.04 23.36 -9.25
N PRO A 250 -15.89 23.52 -9.95
CA PRO A 250 -15.87 23.92 -11.35
C PRO A 250 -16.64 22.92 -12.23
N ALA A 251 -17.01 23.31 -13.46
CA ALA A 251 -17.63 22.36 -14.40
C ALA A 251 -16.62 21.38 -15.01
N SER A 252 -15.40 21.85 -15.26
CA SER A 252 -14.25 21.09 -15.74
C SER A 252 -12.98 21.89 -15.46
N CYS A 253 -11.81 21.25 -15.58
CA CYS A 253 -10.51 21.92 -15.55
C CYS A 253 -9.89 21.94 -16.95
N ALA A 254 -9.37 23.10 -17.37
CA ALA A 254 -8.79 23.26 -18.70
C ALA A 254 -7.57 22.34 -18.88
N GLY A 255 -7.52 21.62 -20.00
CA GLY A 255 -6.41 20.70 -20.32
C GLY A 255 -6.42 19.40 -19.52
N VAL A 256 -7.41 19.17 -18.66
CA VAL A 256 -7.56 17.93 -17.90
C VAL A 256 -8.55 17.03 -18.63
N THR A 257 -8.12 15.81 -18.94
CA THR A 257 -8.97 14.79 -19.56
C THR A 257 -10.06 14.34 -18.58
N ASN A 258 -11.10 13.68 -19.09
CA ASN A 258 -12.10 13.05 -18.25
C ASN A 258 -11.46 12.01 -17.31
N PHE A 259 -12.21 11.63 -16.28
CA PHE A 259 -11.86 10.48 -15.45
C PHE A 259 -11.59 9.25 -16.32
N HIS A 260 -10.54 8.51 -15.99
CA HIS A 260 -10.31 7.19 -16.60
C HIS A 260 -11.53 6.29 -16.36
N SER A 261 -12.08 6.34 -15.14
CA SER A 261 -13.24 5.58 -14.71
C SER A 261 -14.32 6.55 -14.18
N PRO A 262 -15.56 6.51 -14.71
CA PRO A 262 -16.61 7.42 -14.26
C PRO A 262 -16.84 7.32 -12.74
N VAL A 263 -17.19 8.45 -12.12
CA VAL A 263 -17.64 8.51 -10.73
C VAL A 263 -19.03 9.12 -10.65
N LEU A 264 -19.81 8.65 -9.67
CA LEU A 264 -21.13 9.14 -9.33
C LEU A 264 -21.05 9.87 -7.99
N THR A 265 -21.96 10.82 -7.76
CA THR A 265 -22.06 11.57 -6.51
C THR A 265 -23.49 11.56 -5.98
N SER A 266 -23.65 11.71 -4.66
CA SER A 266 -24.97 11.83 -4.06
C SER A 266 -25.58 13.21 -4.37
N ASN A 267 -26.90 13.32 -4.24
CA ASN A 267 -27.60 14.56 -4.55
C ASN A 267 -27.01 15.76 -3.79
N GLY A 268 -26.74 16.85 -4.52
CA GLY A 268 -26.12 18.06 -3.97
C GLY A 268 -24.60 17.99 -3.82
N TRP A 269 -23.95 16.96 -4.36
CA TRP A 269 -22.50 16.85 -4.48
C TRP A 269 -22.04 16.85 -5.94
N LYS A 270 -20.84 17.38 -6.18
CA LYS A 270 -20.21 17.43 -7.50
C LYS A 270 -18.73 17.08 -7.39
N ALA A 271 -18.23 16.34 -8.38
CA ALA A 271 -16.83 15.96 -8.50
C ALA A 271 -16.28 16.33 -9.88
N VAL A 272 -15.05 16.85 -9.93
CA VAL A 272 -14.33 17.15 -11.16
C VAL A 272 -12.88 16.69 -11.05
N LYS A 273 -12.36 16.03 -12.09
CA LYS A 273 -10.94 15.70 -12.17
C LYS A 273 -10.13 16.98 -12.35
N VAL A 274 -9.11 17.15 -11.51
CA VAL A 274 -8.19 18.30 -11.55
C VAL A 274 -6.80 17.94 -12.04
N ALA A 275 -6.44 16.65 -11.98
CA ALA A 275 -5.17 16.15 -12.51
C ALA A 275 -5.24 14.66 -12.86
N GLY A 276 -4.37 14.23 -13.77
CA GLY A 276 -4.20 12.86 -14.23
C GLY A 276 -2.74 12.55 -14.54
N ASN A 277 -2.42 11.30 -14.85
CA ASN A 277 -1.06 10.79 -15.11
C ASN A 277 -0.04 11.03 -13.96
N LEU A 278 -0.50 11.04 -12.71
CA LEU A 278 0.39 11.05 -11.55
C LEU A 278 0.95 9.63 -11.29
N ILE A 279 2.13 9.56 -10.68
CA ILE A 279 2.75 8.31 -10.24
C ILE A 279 2.22 7.95 -8.85
N GLN A 280 1.21 7.08 -8.79
CA GLN A 280 0.59 6.58 -7.55
C GLN A 280 0.44 7.67 -6.47
N PRO A 281 -0.37 8.72 -6.71
CA PRO A 281 -0.52 9.81 -5.75
C PRO A 281 -1.20 9.30 -4.47
N ARG A 282 -0.57 9.53 -3.33
CA ARG A 282 -0.99 9.03 -2.00
C ARG A 282 -1.42 10.19 -1.12
N GLY A 283 -0.68 10.47 -0.05
CA GLY A 283 -0.96 11.57 0.86
C GLY A 283 -0.86 12.92 0.16
N LEU A 284 -1.71 13.85 0.57
CA LEU A 284 -1.68 15.24 0.13
C LEU A 284 -1.93 16.21 1.29
N VAL A 285 -1.41 17.42 1.17
CA VAL A 285 -1.65 18.51 2.13
C VAL A 285 -1.67 19.85 1.40
N LEU A 286 -2.47 20.80 1.89
CA LEU A 286 -2.44 22.18 1.42
C LEU A 286 -1.37 22.97 2.18
N ASP A 287 -0.61 23.78 1.47
CA ASP A 287 0.32 24.72 2.10
C ASP A 287 -0.33 26.04 2.50
N SER A 288 0.44 26.90 3.19
CA SER A 288 -0.04 28.19 3.68
C SER A 288 -0.37 29.21 2.58
N SER A 289 0.05 28.96 1.33
CA SER A 289 -0.31 29.74 0.15
C SER A 289 -1.50 29.16 -0.62
N GLY A 290 -2.02 28.00 -0.19
CA GLY A 290 -3.12 27.30 -0.85
C GLY A 290 -2.67 26.41 -2.01
N ASN A 291 -1.37 26.12 -2.15
CA ASN A 291 -0.88 25.11 -3.09
C ASN A 291 -1.09 23.71 -2.53
N LEU A 292 -1.25 22.73 -3.41
CA LEU A 292 -1.33 21.33 -3.01
C LEU A 292 0.04 20.66 -3.10
N LEU A 293 0.46 19.98 -2.03
CA LEU A 293 1.61 19.11 -2.00
C LEU A 293 1.13 17.66 -2.01
N VAL A 294 1.74 16.82 -2.85
CA VAL A 294 1.30 15.44 -3.07
C VAL A 294 2.51 14.50 -3.03
N VAL A 295 2.41 13.43 -2.24
CA VAL A 295 3.35 12.30 -2.32
C VAL A 295 2.99 11.45 -3.53
N GLN A 296 3.93 11.33 -4.47
CA GLN A 296 3.85 10.42 -5.60
C GLN A 296 4.78 9.24 -5.33
N ASN A 297 4.21 8.09 -4.99
CA ASN A 297 4.96 6.93 -4.50
C ASN A 297 5.89 6.37 -5.60
N GLY A 298 7.20 6.34 -5.34
CA GLY A 298 8.23 6.02 -6.34
C GLY A 298 8.84 7.23 -7.05
N LEU A 299 8.37 8.46 -6.76
CA LEU A 299 8.94 9.72 -7.26
C LEU A 299 9.44 10.63 -6.13
N GLY A 300 8.56 10.99 -5.18
CA GLY A 300 8.83 11.97 -4.13
C GLY A 300 7.63 12.90 -3.92
N VAL A 301 7.88 14.20 -3.69
CA VAL A 301 6.81 15.19 -3.44
C VAL A 301 6.70 16.17 -4.61
N THR A 302 5.48 16.36 -5.11
CA THR A 302 5.13 17.38 -6.12
C THR A 302 4.29 18.49 -5.51
N ALA A 303 4.50 19.72 -5.99
CA ALA A 303 3.73 20.90 -5.64
C ALA A 303 2.88 21.35 -6.83
N HIS A 304 1.63 21.73 -6.56
CA HIS A 304 0.64 22.14 -7.55
C HIS A 304 0.01 23.47 -7.14
N THR A 305 0.17 24.51 -7.96
CA THR A 305 -0.55 25.78 -7.74
C THR A 305 -2.02 25.62 -8.12
N ILE A 306 -2.93 26.19 -7.34
CA ILE A 306 -4.37 26.13 -7.59
C ILE A 306 -4.86 27.51 -8.06
N ASP A 307 -5.66 27.53 -9.12
CA ASP A 307 -6.25 28.76 -9.65
C ASP A 307 -7.50 29.23 -8.87
N SER A 308 -8.10 30.32 -9.34
CA SER A 308 -9.31 30.90 -8.72
C SER A 308 -10.52 29.95 -8.63
N ASN A 309 -10.61 28.96 -9.52
CA ASN A 309 -11.76 28.05 -9.65
C ASN A 309 -11.50 26.69 -8.95
N GLY A 310 -10.28 26.43 -8.47
CA GLY A 310 -9.90 25.17 -7.82
C GLY A 310 -9.21 24.16 -8.74
N CYS A 311 -8.90 24.53 -9.98
CA CYS A 311 -8.13 23.70 -10.90
C CYS A 311 -6.63 23.94 -10.74
N PHE A 312 -5.81 22.96 -11.13
CA PHE A 312 -4.36 23.13 -11.12
C PHE A 312 -3.92 24.02 -12.28
N ASN A 313 -3.00 24.94 -11.98
CA ASN A 313 -2.40 25.84 -12.97
C ASN A 313 -0.97 25.43 -13.36
N SER A 314 -0.17 24.95 -12.40
CA SER A 314 1.21 24.54 -12.63
C SER A 314 1.61 23.43 -11.66
N THR A 315 2.58 22.61 -12.05
CA THR A 315 3.07 21.48 -11.26
C THR A 315 4.59 21.42 -11.34
N LYS A 316 5.25 21.08 -10.23
CA LYS A 316 6.67 20.74 -10.22
C LYS A 316 7.02 19.73 -9.13
N THR A 317 8.10 18.99 -9.34
CA THR A 317 8.69 18.15 -8.29
C THR A 317 9.54 19.02 -7.36
N ILE A 318 9.30 18.93 -6.05
CA ILE A 318 10.02 19.70 -5.03
C ILE A 318 10.95 18.83 -4.18
N ILE A 319 10.68 17.52 -4.10
CA ILE A 319 11.55 16.52 -3.45
C ILE A 319 11.62 15.31 -4.38
N THR A 320 12.82 14.87 -4.73
CA THR A 320 13.06 13.63 -5.49
C THR A 320 13.65 12.58 -4.56
N GLN A 321 12.76 11.80 -3.94
CA GLN A 321 13.12 10.76 -2.98
C GLN A 321 12.12 9.62 -3.10
N ARG A 322 12.53 8.55 -3.80
CA ARG A 322 11.62 7.48 -4.27
C ARG A 322 11.06 6.60 -3.15
N ASN A 323 11.68 6.59 -1.98
CA ASN A 323 11.22 5.80 -0.83
C ASN A 323 10.13 6.49 0.00
N LEU A 324 9.73 7.72 -0.33
CA LEU A 324 8.53 8.34 0.25
C LEU A 324 7.28 7.70 -0.35
N ASN A 325 6.39 7.19 0.51
CA ASN A 325 5.32 6.30 0.05
C ASN A 325 3.90 6.67 0.47
N HIS A 326 3.68 7.51 1.49
CA HIS A 326 2.33 7.89 1.91
C HIS A 326 2.27 9.17 2.74
N GLY A 327 2.81 9.15 3.97
CA GLY A 327 2.63 10.22 4.94
C GLY A 327 3.24 11.54 4.48
N ILE A 328 2.46 12.62 4.60
CA ILE A 328 2.88 13.99 4.37
C ILE A 328 2.10 14.91 5.31
N PHE A 329 2.78 15.89 5.88
CA PHE A 329 2.15 16.89 6.72
C PHE A 329 2.96 18.19 6.68
N LEU A 330 2.30 19.33 6.91
CA LEU A 330 2.95 20.63 7.02
C LEU A 330 2.76 21.18 8.43
N SER A 331 3.82 21.71 9.06
CA SER A 331 3.71 22.37 10.36
C SER A 331 2.67 23.51 10.32
N GLN A 332 2.08 23.82 11.47
CA GLN A 332 1.03 24.84 11.57
C GLN A 332 1.49 26.23 11.12
N ASP A 333 2.78 26.55 11.26
CA ASP A 333 3.39 27.78 10.78
C ASP A 333 3.71 27.77 9.27
N GLY A 334 3.51 26.64 8.60
CA GLY A 334 3.74 26.44 7.18
C GLY A 334 5.20 26.32 6.75
N LYS A 335 6.15 26.22 7.70
CA LYS A 335 7.60 26.32 7.42
C LYS A 335 8.34 25.00 7.42
N THR A 336 7.72 23.92 7.89
CA THR A 336 8.35 22.60 7.97
C THR A 336 7.48 21.57 7.27
N LEU A 337 8.00 20.97 6.21
CA LEU A 337 7.37 19.87 5.49
C LEU A 337 7.87 18.54 6.05
N TYR A 338 6.94 17.66 6.40
CA TYR A 338 7.18 16.31 6.87
C TYR A 338 6.76 15.33 5.78
N ALA A 339 7.54 14.28 5.55
CA ALA A 339 7.13 13.15 4.74
C ALA A 339 7.79 11.86 5.24
N SER A 340 7.12 10.72 5.07
CA SER A 340 7.59 9.44 5.59
C SER A 340 7.98 8.44 4.50
N SER A 341 9.04 7.69 4.76
CA SER A 341 9.33 6.42 4.09
C SER A 341 8.75 5.25 4.91
N ALA A 342 9.05 4.01 4.52
CA ALA A 342 8.70 2.83 5.31
C ALA A 342 9.40 2.79 6.69
N THR A 343 10.61 3.34 6.79
CA THR A 343 11.47 3.22 7.98
C THR A 343 11.66 4.52 8.77
N GLN A 344 11.41 5.67 8.14
CA GLN A 344 11.81 6.98 8.67
C GLN A 344 10.77 8.08 8.41
N VAL A 345 10.74 9.09 9.27
CA VAL A 345 10.08 10.39 9.01
C VAL A 345 11.14 11.44 8.75
N HIS A 346 11.10 11.99 7.54
CA HIS A 346 11.97 13.04 7.05
C HIS A 346 11.29 14.40 7.18
N VAL A 347 12.10 15.43 7.37
CA VAL A 347 11.61 16.81 7.49
C VAL A 347 12.55 17.78 6.82
N TRP A 348 11.94 18.77 6.15
CA TRP A 348 12.60 19.82 5.39
C TRP A 348 12.09 21.18 5.84
N ASP A 349 12.95 22.19 5.79
CA ASP A 349 12.48 23.58 5.74
C ASP A 349 11.69 23.77 4.44
N TYR A 350 10.58 24.50 4.50
CA TYR A 350 9.66 24.69 3.39
C TYR A 350 9.27 26.16 3.24
N ASP A 351 9.29 26.65 2.01
CA ASP A 351 8.79 27.97 1.63
C ASP A 351 7.61 27.82 0.65
N ALA A 352 6.42 28.16 1.13
CA ALA A 352 5.18 28.10 0.36
C ALA A 352 5.13 29.12 -0.79
N ALA A 353 5.79 30.28 -0.64
CA ALA A 353 5.75 31.33 -1.66
C ALA A 353 6.50 30.91 -2.93
N THR A 354 7.59 30.15 -2.75
CA THR A 354 8.40 29.63 -3.86
C THR A 354 8.14 28.16 -4.14
N GLN A 355 7.34 27.47 -3.32
CA GLN A 355 7.13 26.01 -3.34
C GLN A 355 8.48 25.28 -3.36
N THR A 356 9.35 25.57 -2.40
CA THR A 356 10.66 24.95 -2.29
C THR A 356 10.84 24.26 -0.95
N ALA A 357 11.37 23.05 -0.99
CA ALA A 357 11.88 22.35 0.18
C ALA A 357 13.40 22.51 0.25
N GLY A 358 13.97 22.49 1.45
CA GLY A 358 15.42 22.47 1.66
C GLY A 358 16.11 21.35 0.88
N LYS A 359 17.38 21.54 0.50
CA LYS A 359 18.14 20.52 -0.27
C LYS A 359 18.43 19.24 0.52
N THR A 360 18.39 19.32 1.85
CA THR A 360 18.68 18.22 2.77
C THR A 360 17.53 18.05 3.75
N SER A 361 17.15 16.81 4.04
CA SER A 361 16.25 16.48 5.14
C SER A 361 17.03 16.24 6.43
N ARG A 362 16.38 16.42 7.57
CA ARG A 362 16.76 15.75 8.83
C ARG A 362 15.74 14.63 9.12
N ILE A 363 16.14 13.64 9.93
CA ILE A 363 15.28 12.54 10.36
C ILE A 363 14.77 12.88 11.77
N VAL A 364 13.46 12.76 11.98
CA VAL A 364 12.82 12.98 13.30
C VAL A 364 12.31 11.69 13.92
N ILE A 365 12.03 10.66 13.12
CA ILE A 365 11.66 9.31 13.54
C ILE A 365 12.41 8.31 12.66
N ASN A 366 12.91 7.22 13.24
CA ASN A 366 13.60 6.13 12.55
C ASN A 366 13.18 4.76 13.11
N GLY A 367 13.74 3.67 12.56
CA GLY A 367 13.63 2.34 13.12
C GLY A 367 12.23 1.72 13.03
N MET A 368 11.38 2.22 12.12
CA MET A 368 10.12 1.57 11.77
C MET A 368 10.40 0.33 10.92
N ASP A 369 9.71 -0.78 11.16
CA ASP A 369 9.89 -2.03 10.39
C ASP A 369 9.48 -1.78 8.93
N ASN A 370 10.09 -2.45 7.96
CA ASN A 370 9.80 -2.25 6.54
C ASN A 370 9.06 -3.42 5.88
N LYS A 371 8.55 -4.36 6.67
CA LYS A 371 7.75 -5.50 6.21
C LYS A 371 6.25 -5.21 6.29
N GLY A 372 5.46 -6.07 5.63
CA GLY A 372 3.99 -6.01 5.62
C GLY A 372 3.43 -4.66 5.19
N HIS A 373 2.72 -4.00 6.09
CA HIS A 373 2.12 -2.70 5.89
C HIS A 373 3.16 -1.58 6.08
N VAL A 374 3.62 -1.00 4.98
CA VAL A 374 4.78 -0.08 4.96
C VAL A 374 4.44 1.41 4.93
N THR A 375 3.17 1.79 4.95
CA THR A 375 2.76 3.21 5.02
C THR A 375 2.90 3.73 6.43
N ARG A 376 3.41 4.96 6.59
CA ARG A 376 3.52 5.64 7.89
C ARG A 376 2.72 6.92 7.86
N THR A 377 1.47 6.87 8.29
CA THR A 377 0.67 8.10 8.38
C THR A 377 1.26 8.98 9.46
N ILE A 378 1.42 10.27 9.14
CA ILE A 378 1.95 11.27 10.05
C ILE A 378 0.99 12.43 10.17
N THR A 379 0.80 12.94 11.38
CA THR A 379 0.00 14.14 11.62
C THR A 379 0.47 14.89 12.86
N ILE A 380 0.25 16.20 12.88
CA ILE A 380 0.48 17.04 14.07
C ILE A 380 -0.89 17.42 14.65
N PRO A 381 -1.15 17.16 15.95
CA PRO A 381 -2.42 17.51 16.56
C PRO A 381 -2.65 19.03 16.56
N PRO A 382 -3.84 19.51 16.15
CA PRO A 382 -4.11 20.96 16.10
C PRO A 382 -3.94 21.70 17.44
N LYS A 383 -4.17 21.01 18.57
CA LYS A 383 -4.03 21.58 19.92
C LYS A 383 -2.65 21.34 20.56
N HIS A 384 -1.81 20.50 19.95
CA HIS A 384 -0.49 20.14 20.46
C HIS A 384 0.53 20.18 19.32
N PRO A 385 0.88 21.38 18.80
CA PRO A 385 1.75 21.52 17.64
C PRO A 385 3.19 21.04 17.87
N ASN A 386 3.56 20.76 19.11
CA ASN A 386 4.84 20.16 19.48
C ASN A 386 4.85 18.63 19.33
N LEU A 387 3.71 17.98 19.11
CA LEU A 387 3.63 16.53 18.98
C LEU A 387 3.60 16.10 17.51
N LEU A 388 4.28 15.01 17.20
CA LEU A 388 4.13 14.26 15.96
C LEU A 388 3.49 12.92 16.27
N ILE A 389 2.36 12.63 15.64
CA ILE A 389 1.72 11.31 15.68
C ILE A 389 2.17 10.53 14.45
N VAL A 390 2.50 9.25 14.66
CA VAL A 390 2.88 8.32 13.60
C VAL A 390 2.11 7.02 13.78
N SER A 391 1.47 6.55 12.70
CA SER A 391 0.82 5.23 12.64
C SER A 391 1.73 4.20 11.96
N HIS A 392 1.73 2.96 12.46
CA HIS A 392 2.51 1.86 11.93
C HIS A 392 1.68 0.56 11.92
N GLY A 393 1.48 -0.03 10.74
CA GLY A 393 0.73 -1.28 10.58
C GLY A 393 1.50 -2.56 10.92
N SER A 394 0.89 -3.71 10.68
CA SER A 394 1.43 -5.05 10.95
C SER A 394 2.42 -5.52 9.88
N ASN A 395 3.28 -6.47 10.23
CA ASN A 395 4.21 -7.11 9.28
C ASN A 395 3.57 -8.20 8.41
N ASP A 396 2.38 -8.67 8.76
CA ASP A 396 1.66 -9.73 8.07
C ASP A 396 0.15 -9.58 8.29
N ASN A 397 -0.65 -10.40 7.61
CA ASN A 397 -2.08 -10.48 7.87
C ASN A 397 -2.37 -10.85 9.33
N PHE A 398 -1.63 -11.82 9.88
CA PHE A 398 -1.69 -12.26 11.28
C PHE A 398 -0.32 -12.12 11.98
N ASP A 399 0.05 -10.91 12.37
CA ASP A 399 1.27 -10.57 13.10
C ASP A 399 1.06 -10.73 14.61
N TYR A 400 1.11 -11.99 15.09
CA TYR A 400 0.92 -12.31 16.52
C TYR A 400 1.88 -11.58 17.47
N GLU A 401 3.10 -11.26 16.99
CA GLU A 401 4.08 -10.49 17.75
C GLU A 401 3.62 -9.04 17.99
N ALA A 402 2.78 -8.47 17.12
CA ALA A 402 2.19 -7.14 17.32
C ALA A 402 1.15 -7.11 18.46
N GLY A 403 0.71 -8.27 18.95
CA GLY A 403 -0.05 -8.38 20.20
C GLY A 403 0.78 -8.00 21.45
N ASN A 404 2.09 -7.84 21.31
CA ASN A 404 2.94 -7.25 22.33
C ASN A 404 3.19 -5.76 22.01
N ILE A 405 2.73 -4.87 22.90
CA ILE A 405 2.91 -3.42 22.77
C ILE A 405 4.37 -2.99 22.48
N LYS A 406 5.36 -3.74 22.99
CA LYS A 406 6.79 -3.44 22.78
C LYS A 406 7.28 -3.73 21.36
N ALA A 407 6.53 -4.48 20.57
CA ALA A 407 6.88 -4.75 19.19
C ALA A 407 6.89 -3.47 18.33
N GLY A 408 6.13 -2.44 18.74
CA GLY A 408 6.08 -1.17 18.01
C GLY A 408 5.48 -1.33 16.61
N ARG A 409 4.47 -2.18 16.45
CA ARG A 409 3.73 -2.43 15.21
C ARG A 409 2.24 -2.56 15.53
N SER A 410 1.40 -2.44 14.50
CA SER A 410 -0.06 -2.39 14.64
C SER A 410 -0.50 -1.39 15.71
N CYS A 411 0.02 -0.18 15.64
CA CYS A 411 -0.10 0.77 16.71
C CYS A 411 0.11 2.22 16.24
N VAL A 412 -0.39 3.16 17.04
CA VAL A 412 -0.20 4.60 16.85
C VAL A 412 0.60 5.15 18.03
N LYS A 413 1.62 5.96 17.76
CA LYS A 413 2.48 6.56 18.80
C LYS A 413 2.63 8.07 18.62
N ALA A 414 2.93 8.77 19.70
CA ALA A 414 3.22 10.20 19.72
C ALA A 414 4.64 10.51 20.20
N PHE A 415 5.21 11.56 19.62
CA PHE A 415 6.60 11.98 19.83
C PHE A 415 6.67 13.50 20.05
N ASP A 416 7.42 13.95 21.07
CA ASP A 416 7.60 15.37 21.38
C ASP A 416 8.72 15.97 20.52
N LEU A 417 8.35 16.71 19.49
CA LEU A 417 9.30 17.30 18.54
C LEU A 417 10.30 18.26 19.18
N THR A 418 9.98 18.84 20.34
CA THR A 418 10.90 19.74 21.08
C THR A 418 12.09 19.00 21.70
N LYS A 419 12.00 17.69 21.82
CA LYS A 419 13.02 16.83 22.44
C LYS A 419 13.63 15.83 21.46
N THR A 420 13.44 16.06 20.15
CA THR A 420 13.91 15.14 19.11
C THR A 420 15.42 14.90 19.25
N PRO A 421 15.87 13.63 19.46
CA PRO A 421 17.28 13.33 19.56
C PRO A 421 17.97 13.47 18.19
N THR A 422 19.30 13.58 18.20
CA THR A 422 20.10 13.54 16.97
C THR A 422 19.86 12.21 16.26
N GLY A 423 19.39 12.26 15.02
CA GLY A 423 19.03 11.07 14.22
C GLY A 423 17.56 10.64 14.34
N GLY A 424 16.76 11.34 15.15
CA GLY A 424 15.34 11.07 15.35
C GLY A 424 15.06 9.96 16.37
N TYR A 425 13.83 9.93 16.86
CA TYR A 425 13.38 8.89 17.80
C TYR A 425 13.35 7.52 17.14
N ASN A 426 13.75 6.48 17.86
CA ASN A 426 13.46 5.11 17.47
C ASN A 426 11.98 4.79 17.72
N TYR A 427 11.22 4.50 16.67
CA TYR A 427 9.77 4.32 16.76
C TYR A 427 9.36 3.23 17.75
N ALA A 428 10.03 2.08 17.74
CA ALA A 428 9.63 0.96 18.59
C ALA A 428 9.89 1.24 20.08
N SER A 429 11.03 1.85 20.41
CA SER A 429 11.51 1.98 21.79
C SER A 429 11.27 3.35 22.45
N GLU A 430 10.99 4.40 21.69
CA GLU A 430 10.80 5.77 22.19
C GLU A 430 9.42 6.34 21.83
N GLY A 431 9.10 7.55 22.30
CA GLY A 431 7.73 8.09 22.25
C GLY A 431 6.77 7.34 23.18
N TYR A 432 5.51 7.75 23.21
CA TYR A 432 4.48 7.08 24.02
C TYR A 432 3.36 6.51 23.16
N GLN A 433 2.67 5.52 23.71
CA GLN A 433 1.61 4.82 23.00
C GLN A 433 0.33 5.66 22.94
N LEU A 434 -0.36 5.64 21.80
CA LEU A 434 -1.74 6.14 21.68
C LEU A 434 -2.76 5.00 21.49
N GLY A 435 -2.32 3.81 21.11
CA GLY A 435 -3.11 2.59 21.08
C GLY A 435 -2.36 1.51 20.32
N TYR A 436 -2.59 0.23 20.64
CA TYR A 436 -1.99 -0.91 19.92
C TYR A 436 -3.01 -2.01 19.67
N GLY A 437 -2.69 -2.99 18.83
CA GLY A 437 -3.69 -3.92 18.30
C GLY A 437 -4.60 -3.26 17.26
N LEU A 438 -4.03 -2.32 16.52
CA LEU A 438 -4.61 -1.64 15.36
C LEU A 438 -3.87 -2.16 14.11
N ARG A 439 -4.39 -3.20 13.44
CA ARG A 439 -3.74 -3.93 12.34
C ARG A 439 -2.99 -3.01 11.38
N ASN A 440 -3.67 -2.04 10.79
CA ASN A 440 -3.15 -1.08 9.83
C ASN A 440 -4.04 0.19 9.75
N GLY A 441 -3.95 1.01 10.78
CA GLY A 441 -4.68 2.27 10.89
C GLY A 441 -4.11 3.41 10.06
N VAL A 442 -4.48 3.50 8.78
CA VAL A 442 -3.89 4.46 7.85
C VAL A 442 -4.50 5.85 8.00
N GLY A 443 -5.83 5.97 8.15
CA GLY A 443 -6.46 7.28 8.25
C GLY A 443 -6.53 7.78 9.69
N LEU A 444 -6.14 9.03 9.94
CA LEU A 444 -6.15 9.68 11.25
C LEU A 444 -6.90 11.02 11.16
N ALA A 445 -7.83 11.27 12.08
CA ALA A 445 -8.62 12.51 12.11
C ALA A 445 -8.74 13.07 13.52
N PHE A 446 -8.89 14.39 13.64
CA PHE A 446 -9.14 15.06 14.91
C PHE A 446 -10.53 15.69 14.94
N ASP A 447 -11.26 15.47 16.03
CA ASP A 447 -12.50 16.20 16.30
C ASP A 447 -12.24 17.62 16.85
N ALA A 448 -13.31 18.38 17.12
CA ALA A 448 -13.19 19.75 17.63
C ALA A 448 -12.60 19.83 19.04
N ASP A 449 -12.75 18.76 19.82
CA ASP A 449 -12.16 18.65 21.15
C ASP A 449 -10.67 18.30 21.07
N GLY A 450 -10.15 17.99 19.87
CA GLY A 450 -8.76 17.66 19.61
C GLY A 450 -8.46 16.19 19.86
N MET A 451 -9.48 15.35 20.01
CA MET A 451 -9.32 13.92 20.23
C MET A 451 -9.05 13.22 18.90
N LEU A 452 -8.18 12.22 18.94
CA LEU A 452 -7.78 11.43 17.80
C LEU A 452 -8.77 10.29 17.52
N TRP A 453 -9.07 10.13 16.23
CA TRP A 453 -9.84 9.05 15.62
C TRP A 453 -8.98 8.34 14.57
N GLU A 454 -9.17 7.04 14.43
CA GLU A 454 -8.42 6.19 13.50
C GLU A 454 -9.39 5.35 12.67
N VAL A 455 -9.07 5.13 11.38
CA VAL A 455 -9.80 4.20 10.52
C VAL A 455 -8.91 3.04 10.07
N GLU A 456 -9.43 1.84 10.28
CA GLU A 456 -8.66 0.59 10.31
C GLU A 456 -8.92 -0.27 9.07
N ASN A 457 -7.86 -0.94 8.59
CA ASN A 457 -7.94 -2.00 7.58
C ASN A 457 -7.79 -3.35 8.27
N ALA A 458 -8.89 -4.09 8.40
CA ALA A 458 -8.93 -5.33 9.15
C ALA A 458 -8.36 -6.54 8.38
N SER A 459 -8.36 -7.73 9.00
CA SER A 459 -7.67 -8.91 8.45
C SER A 459 -8.33 -9.53 7.23
N ASP A 460 -7.49 -9.99 6.31
CA ASP A 460 -7.86 -10.71 5.11
C ASP A 460 -8.03 -12.21 5.40
N GLU A 461 -8.66 -12.97 4.49
CA GLU A 461 -8.70 -14.44 4.48
C GLU A 461 -9.07 -15.12 5.82
N ILE A 462 -9.91 -14.47 6.64
CA ILE A 462 -10.25 -15.00 7.96
C ILE A 462 -11.14 -16.24 7.90
N ARG A 463 -10.92 -17.17 8.84
CA ARG A 463 -11.73 -18.38 9.00
C ARG A 463 -12.10 -18.56 10.47
N ARG A 464 -13.34 -18.96 10.74
CA ARG A 464 -13.83 -19.33 12.07
C ARG A 464 -13.61 -20.83 12.26
N ILE A 465 -12.92 -21.23 13.33
CA ILE A 465 -12.58 -22.61 13.64
C ILE A 465 -13.16 -23.00 15.01
N VAL A 466 -14.20 -23.83 15.03
CA VAL A 466 -14.89 -24.22 16.26
C VAL A 466 -15.14 -25.72 16.29
N GLY A 467 -14.66 -26.40 17.33
CA GLY A 467 -14.83 -27.86 17.47
C GLY A 467 -14.25 -28.66 16.30
N GLY A 468 -13.22 -28.15 15.62
CA GLY A 468 -12.62 -28.75 14.42
C GLY A 468 -13.33 -28.42 13.10
N THR A 469 -14.47 -27.72 13.13
CA THR A 469 -15.14 -27.22 11.93
C THR A 469 -14.50 -25.92 11.47
N VAL A 470 -14.13 -25.83 10.20
CA VAL A 470 -13.57 -24.62 9.58
C VAL A 470 -14.62 -23.98 8.68
N SER A 471 -15.02 -22.76 9.01
CA SER A 471 -15.94 -21.94 8.21
C SER A 471 -15.19 -20.75 7.63
N ASP A 472 -15.22 -20.61 6.31
CA ASP A 472 -14.75 -19.41 5.64
C ASP A 472 -15.81 -18.31 5.77
N ILE A 473 -15.43 -17.20 6.40
CA ILE A 473 -16.32 -16.05 6.64
C ILE A 473 -15.75 -14.76 6.06
N HIS A 474 -14.64 -14.84 5.30
CA HIS A 474 -13.86 -13.66 4.95
C HIS A 474 -14.61 -12.67 4.06
N PHE A 475 -15.52 -13.10 3.19
CA PHE A 475 -16.15 -12.17 2.23
C PHE A 475 -16.88 -10.99 2.87
N ASP A 476 -17.43 -11.18 4.07
CA ASP A 476 -18.17 -10.15 4.78
C ASP A 476 -17.79 -10.05 6.26
N ASN A 477 -16.64 -10.59 6.66
CA ASN A 477 -16.02 -10.38 7.97
C ASN A 477 -14.48 -10.39 7.83
N PRO A 478 -13.74 -9.75 8.74
CA PRO A 478 -14.22 -8.89 9.81
C PRO A 478 -14.57 -7.49 9.27
N ALA A 479 -15.25 -6.68 10.07
CA ALA A 479 -15.47 -5.28 9.75
C ALA A 479 -14.15 -4.52 9.66
N ASP A 480 -14.04 -3.59 8.70
CA ASP A 480 -13.12 -2.46 8.86
C ASP A 480 -13.69 -1.54 9.97
N GLU A 481 -12.87 -0.70 10.60
CA GLU A 481 -13.28 -0.06 11.85
C GLU A 481 -13.04 1.45 11.85
N LEU A 482 -13.84 2.16 12.65
CA LEU A 482 -13.55 3.51 13.13
C LEU A 482 -13.31 3.43 14.64
N ASN A 483 -12.08 3.72 15.07
CA ASN A 483 -11.68 3.66 16.46
C ASN A 483 -11.53 5.06 17.06
N TYR A 484 -11.90 5.16 18.35
CA TYR A 484 -11.62 6.34 19.15
C TYR A 484 -10.34 6.13 19.94
N ILE A 485 -9.34 6.96 19.67
CA ILE A 485 -8.02 6.87 20.27
C ILE A 485 -7.91 7.77 21.51
N GLY A 486 -8.54 8.95 21.48
CA GLY A 486 -8.61 9.88 22.61
C GLY A 486 -7.63 11.03 22.53
N ASP A 487 -7.30 11.63 23.68
CA ASP A 487 -6.43 12.80 23.75
C ASP A 487 -5.00 12.42 23.33
N PRO A 488 -4.48 12.98 22.21
CA PRO A 488 -3.17 12.63 21.71
C PRO A 488 -2.02 13.12 22.59
N SER A 489 -2.28 13.92 23.62
CA SER A 489 -1.27 14.37 24.60
C SER A 489 -1.13 13.44 25.81
N ILE A 490 -2.00 12.43 25.93
CA ILE A 490 -2.04 11.49 27.05
C ILE A 490 -1.70 10.10 26.53
N GLU A 491 -0.81 9.39 27.23
CA GLU A 491 -0.50 8.01 26.89
C GLU A 491 -1.74 7.10 27.01
N ASN A 492 -1.99 6.34 25.95
CA ASN A 492 -3.02 5.33 25.88
C ASN A 492 -2.38 3.98 25.49
N THR A 493 -2.26 3.10 26.48
CA THR A 493 -1.72 1.74 26.35
C THR A 493 -2.82 0.68 26.15
N LYS A 494 -4.04 1.08 25.79
CA LYS A 494 -5.14 0.14 25.55
C LYS A 494 -4.94 -0.66 24.25
N TRP A 495 -5.43 -1.89 24.29
CA TRP A 495 -5.41 -2.83 23.17
C TRP A 495 -6.74 -2.78 22.40
N TYR A 496 -6.69 -2.73 21.08
CA TYR A 496 -7.85 -2.62 20.19
C TYR A 496 -8.21 -3.95 19.49
N GLY A 497 -7.53 -5.04 19.86
CA GLY A 497 -7.98 -6.40 19.56
C GLY A 497 -7.14 -7.18 18.56
N TYR A 498 -6.53 -6.54 17.57
CA TYR A 498 -5.65 -7.26 16.63
C TYR A 498 -4.44 -7.86 17.38
N PRO A 499 -4.01 -9.11 17.07
CA PRO A 499 -4.46 -10.00 15.99
C PRO A 499 -5.40 -11.12 16.44
N THR A 500 -6.13 -10.93 17.54
CA THR A 500 -6.93 -12.01 18.16
C THR A 500 -8.42 -11.72 18.15
N CYS A 501 -8.81 -10.50 18.51
CA CYS A 501 -10.19 -10.02 18.52
C CYS A 501 -10.48 -9.22 17.26
N TYR A 502 -11.63 -9.51 16.64
CA TYR A 502 -12.09 -8.93 15.40
C TYR A 502 -13.53 -8.43 15.55
N THR A 503 -13.90 -7.40 14.81
CA THR A 503 -15.26 -6.84 14.84
C THR A 503 -16.17 -7.54 13.82
N VAL A 504 -17.37 -7.96 14.24
CA VAL A 504 -18.37 -8.61 13.37
C VAL A 504 -18.99 -7.57 12.42
N TRP A 505 -19.09 -7.90 11.14
CA TRP A 505 -19.89 -7.15 10.16
C TRP A 505 -21.13 -7.92 9.69
N LYS A 506 -20.99 -9.23 9.45
CA LYS A 506 -22.06 -10.10 8.94
C LYS A 506 -22.32 -11.26 9.91
N PRO A 507 -23.15 -11.06 10.95
CA PRO A 507 -23.33 -12.04 12.01
C PRO A 507 -23.85 -13.40 11.54
N GLU A 508 -24.71 -13.43 10.51
CA GLU A 508 -25.32 -14.65 9.99
C GLU A 508 -24.32 -15.64 9.37
N LEU A 509 -23.09 -15.21 9.07
CA LEU A 509 -22.01 -16.10 8.61
C LEU A 509 -21.30 -16.82 9.77
N ILE A 510 -21.52 -16.40 11.01
CA ILE A 510 -20.94 -17.00 12.21
C ILE A 510 -22.05 -17.78 12.93
N THR A 511 -22.11 -19.09 12.71
CA THR A 511 -23.28 -19.90 13.09
C THR A 511 -23.17 -20.54 14.47
N ASP A 512 -21.98 -20.53 15.09
CA ASP A 512 -21.74 -21.19 16.37
C ASP A 512 -22.13 -20.33 17.59
N HIS A 513 -22.30 -19.02 17.39
CA HIS A 513 -22.71 -18.07 18.42
C HIS A 513 -23.54 -16.95 17.80
N ALA A 514 -24.53 -16.45 18.53
CA ALA A 514 -25.39 -15.35 18.05
C ALA A 514 -24.70 -14.01 18.32
N PHE A 515 -24.23 -13.36 17.24
CA PHE A 515 -23.62 -12.03 17.29
C PHE A 515 -24.54 -10.95 16.76
N ALA A 516 -24.26 -9.71 17.16
CA ALA A 516 -24.72 -8.49 16.50
C ALA A 516 -23.59 -7.85 15.70
N ILE A 517 -23.95 -6.92 14.80
CA ILE A 517 -22.96 -6.09 14.11
C ILE A 517 -22.14 -5.33 15.15
N GLY A 518 -20.83 -5.44 14.99
CA GLY A 518 -19.75 -4.90 15.79
C GLY A 518 -19.59 -5.43 17.22
N ASP A 519 -20.22 -6.55 17.55
CA ASP A 519 -19.66 -7.42 18.58
C ASP A 519 -18.23 -7.85 18.19
N GLN A 520 -17.41 -8.22 19.18
CA GLN A 520 -16.09 -8.78 18.91
C GLN A 520 -16.08 -10.30 19.02
N PHE A 521 -15.29 -10.95 18.17
CA PHE A 521 -15.13 -12.40 18.11
C PHE A 521 -13.66 -12.78 17.87
N VAL A 522 -13.33 -14.05 18.13
CA VAL A 522 -12.00 -14.62 17.84
C VAL A 522 -12.06 -15.62 16.70
N LEU A 523 -10.95 -15.93 16.03
CA LEU A 523 -11.00 -16.92 14.94
C LEU A 523 -11.14 -18.35 15.45
N THR A 524 -10.45 -18.69 16.54
CA THR A 524 -10.40 -20.05 17.12
C THR A 524 -10.61 -19.97 18.64
N PRO A 525 -11.86 -19.91 19.13
CA PRO A 525 -12.13 -19.83 20.57
C PRO A 525 -11.65 -21.09 21.28
N ASN A 526 -11.09 -20.91 22.47
CA ASN A 526 -10.62 -21.99 23.34
C ASN A 526 -10.89 -21.67 24.81
N GLU A 527 -10.49 -22.56 25.72
CA GLU A 527 -10.75 -22.42 27.16
C GLU A 527 -10.08 -21.20 27.81
N THR A 528 -8.97 -20.71 27.26
CA THR A 528 -8.21 -19.58 27.84
C THR A 528 -8.52 -18.25 27.16
N PHE A 529 -8.99 -18.27 25.91
CA PHE A 529 -9.36 -17.06 25.17
C PHE A 529 -10.54 -17.37 24.22
N ALA A 530 -11.68 -16.74 24.49
CA ALA A 530 -12.91 -16.91 23.73
C ALA A 530 -13.54 -15.53 23.40
N ASP A 531 -14.67 -15.52 22.70
CA ASP A 531 -15.31 -14.27 22.26
C ASP A 531 -15.62 -13.33 23.43
N ALA A 532 -16.13 -13.87 24.55
CA ALA A 532 -16.40 -13.08 25.76
C ALA A 532 -15.14 -12.45 26.38
N THR A 533 -13.95 -13.01 26.11
CA THR A 533 -12.68 -12.42 26.56
C THR A 533 -12.44 -11.08 25.87
N CYS A 534 -12.76 -10.96 24.57
CA CYS A 534 -12.60 -9.72 23.81
C CYS A 534 -13.35 -8.56 24.46
N ASN A 535 -14.59 -8.80 24.92
CA ASN A 535 -15.42 -7.78 25.58
C ASN A 535 -14.79 -7.15 26.85
N THR A 536 -13.78 -7.79 27.43
CA THR A 536 -13.11 -7.30 28.66
C THR A 536 -11.66 -6.87 28.43
N GLN A 537 -11.00 -7.41 27.41
CA GLN A 537 -9.57 -7.17 27.15
C GLN A 537 -9.33 -6.17 26.01
N SER A 538 -10.27 -6.09 25.06
CA SER A 538 -10.15 -5.26 23.86
C SER A 538 -11.04 -4.02 23.98
N VAL A 539 -10.57 -2.91 23.40
CA VAL A 539 -11.40 -1.73 23.15
C VAL A 539 -12.20 -1.97 21.87
N PRO A 540 -13.53 -1.97 21.92
CA PRO A 540 -14.33 -2.13 20.71
C PRO A 540 -14.30 -0.87 19.87
N SER A 541 -14.50 -1.04 18.56
CA SER A 541 -14.65 0.06 17.62
C SER A 541 -15.85 0.94 17.96
N LYS A 542 -15.89 2.15 17.40
CA LYS A 542 -17.03 3.10 17.52
C LYS A 542 -17.99 3.02 16.35
N LEU A 543 -17.54 2.53 15.20
CA LEU A 543 -18.36 2.17 14.06
C LEU A 543 -17.69 1.01 13.30
N ALA A 544 -18.51 0.08 12.82
CA ALA A 544 -18.10 -0.97 11.90
C ALA A 544 -18.35 -0.50 10.46
N PHE A 545 -17.39 -0.73 9.58
CA PHE A 545 -17.50 -0.56 8.14
C PHE A 545 -17.59 -1.92 7.45
N GLN A 546 -18.12 -1.92 6.23
CA GLN A 546 -18.18 -3.15 5.42
C GLN A 546 -16.78 -3.74 5.28
N ALA A 547 -16.66 -5.04 5.53
CA ALA A 547 -15.42 -5.79 5.37
C ALA A 547 -14.76 -5.49 4.02
N HIS A 548 -13.43 -5.30 4.02
CA HIS A 548 -12.60 -5.03 2.84
C HIS A 548 -12.83 -3.67 2.15
N SER A 549 -13.48 -2.71 2.80
CA SER A 549 -13.65 -1.36 2.26
C SER A 549 -12.31 -0.61 2.13
N ALA A 550 -11.34 -1.00 2.96
CA ALA A 550 -9.97 -0.49 3.00
C ALA A 550 -9.91 1.04 3.21
N PRO A 551 -10.32 1.55 4.39
CA PRO A 551 -10.30 2.97 4.66
C PRO A 551 -8.88 3.50 4.77
N LEU A 552 -8.56 4.61 4.08
CA LEU A 552 -7.17 5.11 4.03
C LEU A 552 -6.98 6.54 4.57
N ASP A 553 -8.04 7.32 4.65
CA ASP A 553 -7.98 8.67 5.20
C ASP A 553 -9.35 9.13 5.68
N ALA A 554 -9.36 10.10 6.58
CA ALA A 554 -10.58 10.66 7.12
C ALA A 554 -10.43 12.14 7.48
N VAL A 555 -11.47 12.93 7.25
CA VAL A 555 -11.48 14.35 7.64
C VAL A 555 -12.86 14.79 8.10
N PHE A 556 -12.92 15.47 9.25
CA PHE A 556 -14.16 16.07 9.72
C PHE A 556 -14.55 17.26 8.84
N ASN A 557 -15.85 17.46 8.60
CA ASN A 557 -16.33 18.71 8.02
C ASN A 557 -16.08 19.89 8.99
N LYS A 558 -16.18 21.13 8.51
CA LYS A 558 -15.89 22.35 9.29
C LYS A 558 -16.60 22.41 10.65
N ASN A 559 -17.82 21.88 10.73
CA ASN A 559 -18.67 21.95 11.92
C ASN A 559 -18.56 20.69 12.79
N PHE A 560 -17.71 19.72 12.42
CA PHE A 560 -17.52 18.44 13.09
C PHE A 560 -18.82 17.63 13.25
N THR A 561 -19.79 17.85 12.37
CA THR A 561 -21.06 17.10 12.35
C THR A 561 -20.99 15.87 11.47
N SER A 562 -19.93 15.72 10.69
CA SER A 562 -19.70 14.60 9.79
C SER A 562 -18.21 14.32 9.65
N LEU A 563 -17.86 13.04 9.55
CA LEU A 563 -16.52 12.55 9.18
C LEU A 563 -16.60 11.98 7.76
N LEU A 564 -15.78 12.49 6.85
CA LEU A 564 -15.66 11.97 5.49
C LEU A 564 -14.54 10.94 5.48
N VAL A 565 -14.75 9.77 4.89
CA VAL A 565 -13.78 8.67 4.87
C VAL A 565 -13.58 8.16 3.44
N THR A 566 -12.32 7.97 3.02
CA THR A 566 -12.00 7.32 1.74
C THR A 566 -11.98 5.82 1.92
N PHE A 567 -12.80 5.11 1.15
CA PHE A 567 -12.74 3.65 1.01
C PHE A 567 -12.02 3.30 -0.29
N HIS A 568 -10.79 2.80 -0.16
CA HIS A 568 -9.88 2.53 -1.26
C HIS A 568 -10.33 1.36 -2.15
N GLY A 569 -11.10 0.44 -1.57
CA GLY A 569 -11.74 -0.66 -2.27
C GLY A 569 -11.06 -2.00 -2.11
N SER A 570 -11.89 -3.04 -2.07
CA SER A 570 -11.50 -4.41 -1.75
C SER A 570 -10.63 -5.05 -2.82
N TRP A 571 -9.75 -5.93 -2.35
CA TRP A 571 -9.09 -6.95 -3.17
C TRP A 571 -9.50 -8.36 -2.75
N ASN A 572 -9.78 -8.58 -1.47
CA ASN A 572 -10.05 -9.88 -0.86
C ASN A 572 -11.56 -10.17 -0.70
N ARG A 573 -12.35 -9.85 -1.72
CA ARG A 573 -13.80 -10.09 -1.73
C ARG A 573 -14.27 -10.50 -3.13
N ALA A 574 -15.12 -11.52 -3.22
CA ALA A 574 -15.59 -12.04 -4.52
C ALA A 574 -16.25 -10.97 -5.39
N ASN A 575 -17.21 -10.25 -4.81
CA ASN A 575 -17.77 -9.03 -5.39
C ASN A 575 -17.09 -7.84 -4.74
N SER A 576 -16.52 -6.94 -5.53
CA SER A 576 -15.80 -5.81 -4.96
C SER A 576 -16.73 -4.87 -4.15
N THR A 577 -16.16 -4.21 -3.15
CA THR A 577 -16.80 -3.16 -2.33
C THR A 577 -15.81 -2.02 -2.07
N GLY A 578 -16.26 -0.91 -1.48
CA GLY A 578 -15.47 0.31 -1.30
C GLY A 578 -15.45 1.16 -2.58
N TYR A 579 -14.26 1.58 -3.04
CA TYR A 579 -14.07 2.44 -4.22
C TYR A 579 -14.91 3.73 -4.17
N LYS A 580 -14.98 4.34 -2.98
CA LYS A 580 -15.94 5.41 -2.67
C LYS A 580 -15.45 6.35 -1.57
N VAL A 581 -16.12 7.48 -1.43
CA VAL A 581 -16.04 8.37 -0.27
C VAL A 581 -17.37 8.27 0.46
N VAL A 582 -17.34 8.05 1.77
CA VAL A 582 -18.53 7.99 2.62
C VAL A 582 -18.57 9.13 3.63
N GLU A 583 -19.76 9.48 4.10
CA GLU A 583 -20.00 10.42 5.18
C GLU A 583 -20.56 9.67 6.39
N VAL A 584 -19.86 9.74 7.52
CA VAL A 584 -20.32 9.25 8.83
C VAL A 584 -20.90 10.43 9.60
N PRO A 585 -22.20 10.44 9.94
CA PRO A 585 -22.77 11.51 10.76
C PRO A 585 -22.27 11.46 12.20
N PHE A 586 -21.85 12.60 12.73
CA PHE A 586 -21.35 12.78 14.09
C PHE A 586 -22.24 13.70 14.94
N THR A 587 -22.11 13.58 16.25
CA THR A 587 -22.71 14.48 17.23
C THR A 587 -21.77 14.67 18.42
N LYS A 588 -21.89 15.81 19.10
CA LYS A 588 -21.21 16.08 20.37
C LYS A 588 -22.14 15.69 21.52
N ALA A 589 -21.78 14.66 22.27
CA ALA A 589 -22.43 14.26 23.51
C ALA A 589 -21.67 14.82 24.74
N THR A 590 -22.19 14.60 25.95
CA THR A 590 -21.54 15.03 27.20
C THR A 590 -20.12 14.46 27.36
N GLU A 591 -19.90 13.23 26.89
CA GLU A 591 -18.62 12.51 26.99
C GLU A 591 -17.66 12.81 25.81
N GLY A 592 -18.08 13.63 24.85
CA GLY A 592 -17.30 13.97 23.66
C GLY A 592 -18.02 13.66 22.35
N TYR A 593 -17.28 13.70 21.24
CA TYR A 593 -17.81 13.38 19.92
C TYR A 593 -18.04 11.88 19.74
N ARG A 594 -19.08 11.52 18.99
CA ARG A 594 -19.36 10.14 18.59
C ARG A 594 -20.13 10.07 17.27
N PRO A 595 -20.04 8.95 16.53
CA PRO A 595 -20.99 8.64 15.48
C PRO A 595 -22.44 8.70 16.00
N ARG A 596 -23.37 9.20 15.17
CA ARG A 596 -24.80 9.31 15.55
C ARG A 596 -25.43 7.94 15.72
N SER A 597 -25.17 7.05 14.77
CA SER A 597 -25.53 5.64 14.87
C SER A 597 -24.47 4.93 15.71
N ALA A 598 -24.89 4.29 16.80
CA ALA A 598 -24.02 3.34 17.49
C ALA A 598 -23.88 2.05 16.66
N ILE A 599 -22.80 1.31 16.89
CA ILE A 599 -22.56 -0.03 16.31
C ILE A 599 -23.75 -0.95 16.54
N ALA A 600 -24.21 -1.05 17.80
CA ALA A 600 -25.37 -1.82 18.16
C ALA A 600 -26.63 -0.99 17.87
N GLN A 601 -27.58 -1.57 17.12
CA GLN A 601 -28.97 -1.09 16.91
C GLN A 601 -29.28 -0.25 15.65
N SER A 602 -28.63 -0.51 14.51
CA SER A 602 -29.01 0.19 13.29
C SER A 602 -29.40 -0.78 12.16
N ASN A 603 -30.63 -0.65 11.66
CA ASN A 603 -31.05 -1.17 10.35
C ASN A 603 -30.33 -0.47 9.18
N THR A 604 -29.32 0.37 9.46
CA THR A 604 -28.48 1.09 8.50
C THR A 604 -27.01 0.96 8.90
N THR A 605 -26.10 1.08 7.94
CA THR A 605 -24.65 0.91 8.14
C THR A 605 -23.97 2.01 8.96
N GLY A 606 -24.69 3.09 9.32
CA GLY A 606 -24.15 4.23 10.09
C GLY A 606 -23.37 5.25 9.25
N TYR A 607 -23.30 5.07 7.94
CA TYR A 607 -22.69 6.00 6.98
C TYR A 607 -23.46 6.01 5.65
N SER A 608 -23.20 7.02 4.81
CA SER A 608 -23.82 7.16 3.49
C SER A 608 -22.79 7.51 2.42
N ASP A 609 -23.00 7.00 1.20
CA ASP A 609 -22.11 7.29 0.07
C ASP A 609 -22.19 8.76 -0.36
N VAL A 610 -21.02 9.37 -0.60
CA VAL A 610 -20.86 10.73 -1.14
C VAL A 610 -20.42 10.69 -2.60
N LEU A 611 -19.42 9.87 -2.88
CA LEU A 611 -18.86 9.63 -4.21
C LEU A 611 -18.59 8.14 -4.37
N TRP A 612 -18.93 7.52 -5.49
CA TRP A 612 -18.65 6.09 -5.74
C TRP A 612 -18.41 5.83 -7.22
N ASN A 613 -17.78 4.70 -7.54
CA ASN A 613 -17.73 4.21 -8.93
C ASN A 613 -19.06 3.51 -9.28
N PRO A 614 -19.56 3.59 -10.52
CA PRO A 614 -20.64 2.72 -10.97
C PRO A 614 -20.17 1.25 -10.96
N ASP A 615 -21.11 0.31 -10.80
CA ASP A 615 -20.87 -1.14 -10.88
C ASP A 615 -19.70 -1.62 -9.99
N VAL A 616 -19.71 -1.21 -8.72
CA VAL A 616 -18.62 -1.42 -7.74
C VAL A 616 -18.21 -2.88 -7.62
N GLU A 617 -19.12 -3.82 -7.81
CA GLU A 617 -18.85 -5.25 -7.78
C GLU A 617 -17.84 -5.72 -8.84
N HIS A 618 -17.65 -4.94 -9.91
CA HIS A 618 -16.67 -5.16 -10.96
C HIS A 618 -15.39 -4.31 -10.78
N CYS A 619 -15.32 -3.48 -9.73
CA CYS A 619 -14.16 -2.64 -9.50
C CYS A 619 -12.91 -3.44 -9.15
N SER A 620 -11.77 -2.87 -9.53
CA SER A 620 -10.45 -3.42 -9.23
C SER A 620 -9.40 -2.32 -9.29
N THR A 621 -8.15 -2.68 -8.96
CA THR A 621 -7.01 -1.77 -9.04
C THR A 621 -6.74 -1.21 -10.44
N THR A 622 -7.34 -1.77 -11.49
CA THR A 622 -7.11 -1.35 -12.87
C THR A 622 -8.35 -0.79 -13.55
N GLN A 623 -9.48 -0.70 -12.85
CA GLN A 623 -10.78 -0.39 -13.47
C GLN A 623 -11.52 0.78 -12.83
N CYS A 624 -11.21 1.12 -11.58
CA CYS A 624 -11.98 2.12 -10.85
C CYS A 624 -11.08 3.19 -10.23
N PHE A 625 -11.67 4.34 -9.97
CA PHE A 625 -11.09 5.34 -9.08
C PHE A 625 -10.99 4.76 -7.67
N ARG A 626 -9.83 4.88 -7.04
CA ARG A 626 -9.51 4.35 -5.71
C ARG A 626 -9.13 5.48 -4.77
N PRO A 627 -10.08 6.03 -3.99
CA PRO A 627 -9.80 7.16 -3.10
C PRO A 627 -8.73 6.82 -2.06
N VAL A 628 -7.69 7.67 -1.93
CA VAL A 628 -6.62 7.51 -0.92
C VAL A 628 -6.74 8.57 0.16
N SER A 629 -6.29 9.79 -0.11
CA SER A 629 -6.24 10.85 0.91
C SER A 629 -7.16 12.02 0.56
N ILE A 630 -7.51 12.83 1.57
CA ILE A 630 -8.39 14.00 1.46
C ILE A 630 -7.67 15.24 2.02
N ALA A 631 -7.52 16.30 1.22
CA ALA A 631 -7.20 17.63 1.74
C ALA A 631 -8.33 18.61 1.45
N LYS A 632 -8.79 19.32 2.48
CA LYS A 632 -9.86 20.31 2.36
C LYS A 632 -9.30 21.71 2.28
N ASP A 633 -9.79 22.50 1.33
CA ASP A 633 -9.53 23.93 1.31
C ASP A 633 -10.46 24.70 2.27
N ARG A 634 -10.24 26.02 2.37
CA ARG A 634 -11.00 26.92 3.24
C ARG A 634 -12.51 27.01 2.92
N PHE A 635 -12.94 26.50 1.78
CA PHE A 635 -14.33 26.47 1.32
C PHE A 635 -14.96 25.09 1.46
N GLU A 636 -14.31 24.14 2.14
CA GLU A 636 -14.73 22.75 2.28
C GLU A 636 -14.76 21.98 0.95
N ARG A 637 -14.03 22.44 -0.07
CA ARG A 637 -13.79 21.63 -1.27
C ARG A 637 -12.63 20.69 -0.99
N MET A 638 -12.79 19.44 -1.40
CA MET A 638 -11.92 18.34 -1.02
C MET A 638 -11.13 17.86 -2.23
N TYR A 639 -9.81 17.96 -2.18
CA TYR A 639 -8.93 17.31 -3.13
C TYR A 639 -8.73 15.86 -2.69
N ILE A 640 -8.99 14.92 -3.59
CA ILE A 640 -8.92 13.49 -3.30
C ILE A 640 -8.05 12.80 -4.33
N THR A 641 -7.01 12.12 -3.85
CA THR A 641 -6.09 11.35 -4.70
C THR A 641 -6.66 9.97 -5.01
N SER A 642 -6.32 9.47 -6.19
CA SER A 642 -6.38 8.05 -6.50
C SER A 642 -5.07 7.54 -7.05
N ASP A 643 -4.52 6.53 -6.37
CA ASP A 643 -3.35 5.77 -6.80
C ASP A 643 -3.71 4.58 -7.71
N SER A 644 -4.89 4.63 -8.35
CA SER A 644 -5.36 3.57 -9.24
C SER A 644 -4.28 3.19 -10.24
N GLY A 645 -4.17 1.90 -10.49
CA GLY A 645 -3.18 1.37 -11.41
C GLY A 645 -3.41 1.82 -12.84
N ALA A 646 -4.66 2.13 -13.20
CA ALA A 646 -5.05 2.59 -14.52
C ALA A 646 -4.52 4.01 -14.83
N GLU A 647 -4.73 4.94 -13.90
CA GLU A 647 -4.22 6.30 -13.97
C GLU A 647 -4.13 6.86 -12.55
N GLY A 648 -3.03 7.54 -12.21
CA GLY A 648 -2.95 8.32 -10.98
C GLY A 648 -3.71 9.64 -11.18
N GLU A 649 -4.79 9.83 -10.43
CA GLU A 649 -5.72 10.95 -10.60
C GLU A 649 -5.86 11.77 -9.33
N ILE A 650 -6.25 13.04 -9.47
CA ILE A 650 -6.76 13.87 -8.38
C ILE A 650 -8.07 14.47 -8.82
N LEU A 651 -9.08 14.42 -7.96
CA LEU A 651 -10.34 15.12 -8.13
C LEU A 651 -10.53 16.20 -7.08
N ILE A 652 -11.41 17.16 -7.37
CA ILE A 652 -12.01 18.07 -6.39
C ILE A 652 -13.48 17.67 -6.20
N LEU A 653 -13.90 17.50 -4.95
CA LEU A 653 -15.25 17.09 -4.51
C LEU A 653 -15.81 18.12 -3.54
N GLY A 654 -17.09 18.48 -3.70
CA GLY A 654 -17.74 19.40 -2.78
C GLY A 654 -19.24 19.51 -3.02
N ARG A 655 -19.91 20.31 -2.19
CA ARG A 655 -21.33 20.62 -2.38
C ARG A 655 -21.53 21.44 -3.66
N ALA A 656 -22.57 21.10 -4.41
CA ALA A 656 -22.90 21.67 -5.72
C ALA A 656 -23.34 23.14 -5.66
#